data_AF-A0A536RUJ9-F1
#
_entry.id   AF-A0A536RUJ9-F1
#
_cell.length_a   1.000
_cell.length_b   1.000
_cell.length_c   1.000
_cell.angle_alpha   90.00
_cell.angle_beta   90.00
_cell.angle_gamma   90.00
#
_symmetry.space_group_name_H-M   'P 1'
#
loop_
_entity.id
_entity.type
_entity.pdbx_description
1 polymer ?
#
loop_
_entity_poly.entity_id
_entity_poly.type
_entity_poly.pdbx_seq_one_letter_code
_entity_poly.pdbx_strand_id
1 'polypeptide(L)'
;MRRITVALLCAFAGIALAGGVADAHANYVRSNPASDARLVKAPTEVRIEFSEQPDPKGSEIQVLDTAGKRHDKGDIALSGDPNGLRVSLEPIAEGGYTVAWTATSAVDGHTTKGSFAFVVGNGPLPAIKDVPDAAPPPSPLEVAGRALSYAGIALGLGTAFFVLFLAPPGIDPRRESLLLGIAGTLVVAGSLALVVDQGGKLPPRLGAMLATRALAGLVLAAAASMPWLALMRPVGAIAGGGTVTLGPFATFRPRRMVALAAGISAALTATLVSHATAIGSLKDIVLDFAHVLSVSVWSGGVVALLWCVLLVDRDERANDARALGATVLRFSLTALVAIAILITAGTLQAFDRLVLVEDLYETPYGIALAVKIVLVAVALVIGAFNLFRWGPRLRAGLRARAALVRDTVAETAIFIVILVAASFLTAFAPPAQLSAAAFDQTQHVSGLRLEMLIATGQPGRNRFVLRVHQGLAPVTGAEKVAFRFTMVEHDMGEQELVAAERAPGEYVADGSPASMFGTWRLQAIVRIAGREDVSTIFTFPVGAAAAGTGSNSQVLTIGTYTAIVFTDPATPQAGAPVNLFVVLIDGRTGNPVTGKSLHATFSGPAQQAPIDGKEDPTTLGPGRYEFAIAALDAGKWQITIAVGNEAQGTYSLDVSR
;
A
#
# COMPACT_ATOMS: atom_id res chain seq x y z
N MET A 1 18.87 -27.77 16.58
CA MET A 1 17.45 -27.71 16.19
C MET A 1 16.60 -27.00 17.24
N ARG A 2 16.52 -27.50 18.49
CA ARG A 2 15.70 -26.94 19.59
C ARG A 2 15.86 -25.43 19.90
N ARG A 3 16.99 -24.80 19.57
CA ARG A 3 17.26 -23.35 19.79
C ARG A 3 16.92 -22.45 18.60
N ILE A 4 16.92 -23.01 17.37
CA ILE A 4 16.42 -22.32 16.16
C ILE A 4 14.89 -22.27 16.23
N THR A 5 14.27 -23.32 16.77
CA THR A 5 12.83 -23.37 17.06
C THR A 5 12.39 -22.28 18.04
N VAL A 6 13.21 -21.93 19.03
CA VAL A 6 12.90 -20.84 19.98
C VAL A 6 13.00 -19.46 19.32
N ALA A 7 14.01 -19.22 18.47
CA ALA A 7 14.11 -17.98 17.71
C ALA A 7 12.95 -17.81 16.71
N LEU A 8 12.55 -18.91 16.06
CA LEU A 8 11.37 -18.96 15.19
C LEU A 8 10.06 -18.79 15.98
N LEU A 9 9.95 -19.35 17.19
CA LEU A 9 8.79 -19.18 18.08
C LEU A 9 8.66 -17.75 18.59
N CYS A 10 9.76 -17.05 18.89
CA CYS A 10 9.71 -15.63 19.24
C CYS A 10 9.31 -14.76 18.05
N ALA A 11 9.77 -15.09 16.83
CA ALA A 11 9.31 -14.44 15.60
C ALA A 11 7.83 -14.73 15.30
N PHE A 12 7.37 -15.97 15.53
CA PHE A 12 5.96 -16.39 15.36
C PHE A 12 5.03 -15.80 16.43
N ALA A 13 5.49 -15.62 17.66
CA ALA A 13 4.72 -14.97 18.72
C ALA A 13 4.46 -13.49 18.42
N GLY A 14 5.35 -12.82 17.66
CA GLY A 14 5.12 -11.49 17.13
C GLY A 14 4.01 -11.45 16.05
N ILE A 15 3.92 -12.50 15.23
CA ILE A 15 2.86 -12.65 14.22
C ILE A 15 1.50 -12.90 14.87
N ALA A 16 1.46 -13.70 15.96
CA ALA A 16 0.22 -14.06 16.64
C ALA A 16 -0.43 -12.92 17.45
N LEU A 17 0.28 -11.80 17.66
CA LEU A 17 -0.25 -10.61 18.34
C LEU A 17 -0.81 -9.56 17.36
N ALA A 18 -0.75 -9.80 16.05
CA ALA A 18 -1.30 -8.91 15.03
C ALA A 18 -2.77 -9.27 14.74
N GLY A 19 -3.68 -8.64 15.50
CA GLY A 19 -5.11 -8.65 15.17
C GLY A 19 -5.41 -7.98 13.83
N GLY A 20 -6.49 -8.46 13.18
CA GLY A 20 -7.27 -7.86 12.10
C GLY A 20 -6.54 -6.94 11.12
N VAL A 21 -6.23 -7.46 9.94
CA VAL A 21 -5.54 -6.76 8.86
C VAL A 21 -6.57 -6.22 7.86
N ALA A 22 -6.53 -4.91 7.61
CA ALA A 22 -7.40 -4.18 6.68
C ALA A 22 -6.55 -3.19 5.88
N ASP A 23 -7.10 -2.82 4.73
CA ASP A 23 -6.58 -2.08 3.57
C ASP A 23 -5.66 -0.89 3.85
N ALA A 24 -4.82 -0.53 2.90
CA ALA A 24 -3.71 0.40 3.13
C ALA A 24 -4.19 1.87 3.16
N HIS A 25 -3.74 2.62 4.18
CA HIS A 25 -4.07 4.03 4.49
C HIS A 25 -5.51 4.26 4.94
N ALA A 26 -5.71 5.21 5.85
CA ALA A 26 -7.04 5.64 6.28
C ALA A 26 -7.67 6.58 5.23
N ASN A 27 -7.97 6.09 4.02
CA ASN A 27 -8.69 6.85 3.00
C ASN A 27 -10.18 6.86 3.27
N TYR A 28 -10.86 7.94 2.90
CA TYR A 28 -12.31 8.04 3.02
C TYR A 28 -13.01 6.96 2.19
N VAL A 29 -13.89 6.19 2.83
CA VAL A 29 -14.75 5.19 2.17
C VAL A 29 -16.19 5.71 2.11
N ARG A 30 -16.75 6.12 3.26
CA ARG A 30 -18.10 6.67 3.36
C ARG A 30 -18.28 7.48 4.64
N SER A 31 -19.40 8.18 4.76
CA SER A 31 -19.77 8.92 5.97
C SER A 31 -21.27 8.86 6.26
N ASN A 32 -21.60 9.19 7.50
CA ASN A 32 -22.95 9.53 7.94
C ASN A 32 -22.87 10.83 8.75
N PRO A 33 -23.46 11.96 8.28
CA PRO A 33 -24.20 12.12 7.03
C PRO A 33 -23.37 11.79 5.80
N ALA A 34 -24.01 11.23 4.77
CA ALA A 34 -23.34 10.95 3.51
C ALA A 34 -22.89 12.26 2.84
N SER A 35 -21.83 12.21 2.03
CA SER A 35 -21.43 13.34 1.19
C SER A 35 -22.61 13.83 0.37
N ASP A 36 -22.79 15.15 0.37
CA ASP A 36 -23.82 15.90 -0.34
C ASP A 36 -25.27 15.56 0.08
N ALA A 37 -25.43 14.88 1.23
CA ALA A 37 -26.74 14.52 1.77
C ALA A 37 -27.55 15.75 2.18
N ARG A 38 -28.87 15.68 1.96
CA ARG A 38 -29.84 16.62 2.51
C ARG A 38 -30.67 15.93 3.58
N LEU A 39 -30.57 16.44 4.81
CA LEU A 39 -31.18 15.86 6.00
C LEU A 39 -32.42 16.64 6.39
N VAL A 40 -33.50 15.93 6.71
CA VAL A 40 -34.73 16.53 7.26
C VAL A 40 -34.51 16.95 8.71
N LYS A 41 -33.66 16.24 9.46
CA LYS A 41 -33.36 16.49 10.86
C LYS A 41 -31.86 16.66 11.05
N ALA A 42 -31.48 17.62 11.90
CA ALA A 42 -30.09 17.82 12.28
C ALA A 42 -29.48 16.55 12.92
N PRO A 43 -28.31 16.08 12.45
CA PRO A 43 -27.60 14.97 13.04
C PRO A 43 -26.98 15.38 14.38
N THR A 44 -26.79 14.42 15.28
CA THR A 44 -26.13 14.64 16.58
C THR A 44 -24.63 14.34 16.55
N GLU A 45 -24.17 13.57 15.56
CA GLU A 45 -22.76 13.25 15.32
C GLU A 45 -22.49 13.19 13.82
N VAL A 46 -21.22 13.33 13.43
CA VAL A 46 -20.70 12.94 12.12
C VAL A 46 -19.83 11.72 12.31
N ARG A 47 -20.02 10.70 11.47
CA ARG A 47 -19.23 9.47 11.38
C ARG A 47 -18.59 9.37 10.01
N ILE A 48 -17.30 9.02 9.97
CA ILE A 48 -16.54 8.76 8.75
C ILE A 48 -15.92 7.38 8.86
N GLU A 49 -16.09 6.56 7.83
CA GLU A 49 -15.46 5.25 7.69
C GLU A 49 -14.33 5.33 6.68
N PHE A 50 -13.23 4.66 7.01
CA PHE A 50 -12.00 4.66 6.25
C PHE A 50 -11.61 3.25 5.78
N SER A 51 -10.69 3.17 4.83
CA SER A 51 -10.16 1.90 4.31
C SER A 51 -9.29 1.16 5.35
N GLU A 52 -8.65 1.91 6.25
CA GLU A 52 -7.85 1.41 7.37
C GLU A 52 -8.31 2.02 8.69
N GLN A 53 -8.03 1.35 9.82
CA GLN A 53 -8.28 1.89 11.15
C GLN A 53 -7.44 3.15 11.42
N PRO A 54 -8.07 4.32 11.61
CA PRO A 54 -7.37 5.54 11.99
C PRO A 54 -7.14 5.60 13.51
N ASP A 55 -6.13 6.34 13.95
CA ASP A 55 -5.93 6.72 15.34
C ASP A 55 -6.61 8.07 15.65
N PRO A 56 -7.61 8.11 16.56
CA PRO A 56 -8.24 9.37 16.98
C PRO A 56 -7.27 10.44 17.48
N LYS A 57 -6.12 10.07 18.10
CA LYS A 57 -5.16 11.05 18.64
C LYS A 57 -4.41 11.82 17.56
N GLY A 58 -4.17 11.17 16.42
CA GLY A 58 -3.52 11.77 15.27
C GLY A 58 -4.49 12.36 14.24
N SER A 59 -5.80 12.23 14.48
CA SER A 59 -6.85 12.57 13.52
C SER A 59 -7.69 13.78 13.98
N GLU A 60 -8.36 14.43 13.04
CA GLU A 60 -9.27 15.55 13.31
C GLU A 60 -10.49 15.48 12.39
N ILE A 61 -11.67 15.82 12.91
CA ILE A 61 -12.88 16.09 12.14
C ILE A 61 -13.38 17.46 12.59
N GLN A 62 -13.53 18.39 11.64
CA GLN A 62 -14.06 19.71 11.86
C GLN A 62 -15.37 19.85 11.08
N VAL A 63 -16.42 20.33 11.73
CA VAL A 63 -17.72 20.59 11.09
C VAL A 63 -17.98 22.08 11.10
N LEU A 64 -18.01 22.67 9.91
CA LEU A 64 -17.98 24.11 9.67
C LEU A 64 -19.27 24.53 8.97
N ASP A 65 -19.89 25.64 9.38
CA ASP A 65 -20.98 26.25 8.61
C ASP A 65 -20.44 27.09 7.43
N THR A 66 -21.36 27.70 6.66
CA THR A 66 -21.00 28.55 5.51
C THR A 66 -20.23 29.82 5.89
N ALA A 67 -20.25 30.24 7.15
CA ALA A 67 -19.44 31.34 7.67
C ALA A 67 -18.05 30.88 8.17
N GLY A 68 -17.76 29.57 8.12
CA GLY A 68 -16.54 28.97 8.63
C GLY A 68 -16.53 28.80 10.15
N LYS A 69 -17.68 28.93 10.82
CA LYS A 69 -17.79 28.69 12.26
C LYS A 69 -17.88 27.19 12.53
N ARG A 70 -17.09 26.72 13.50
CA ARG A 70 -17.03 25.33 13.95
C ARG A 70 -18.24 24.96 14.83
N HIS A 71 -18.82 23.78 14.61
CA HIS A 71 -20.00 23.23 15.31
C HIS A 71 -19.78 21.82 15.88
N ASP A 72 -18.61 21.22 15.68
CA ASP A 72 -18.23 19.99 16.37
C ASP A 72 -17.67 20.28 17.78
N LYS A 73 -17.79 19.29 18.67
CA LYS A 73 -17.35 19.40 20.08
C LYS A 73 -15.87 19.08 20.29
N GLY A 74 -15.12 18.74 19.22
CA GLY A 74 -13.74 18.30 19.32
C GLY A 74 -13.53 16.96 20.05
N ASP A 75 -14.59 16.19 20.30
CA ASP A 75 -14.56 14.91 21.03
C ASP A 75 -14.35 13.71 20.10
N ILE A 76 -13.37 13.82 19.21
CA ILE A 76 -13.09 12.77 18.22
C ILE A 76 -12.82 11.42 18.88
N ALA A 77 -13.48 10.38 18.39
CA ALA A 77 -13.36 9.04 18.93
C ALA A 77 -13.55 7.97 17.86
N LEU A 78 -13.16 6.74 18.18
CA LEU A 78 -13.59 5.60 17.39
C LEU A 78 -15.12 5.52 17.38
N SER A 79 -15.66 5.22 16.22
CA SER A 79 -17.10 5.19 15.97
C SER A 79 -17.77 3.93 16.53
N GLY A 80 -17.00 2.85 16.75
CA GLY A 80 -17.49 1.51 17.07
C GLY A 80 -17.38 0.55 15.88
N ASP A 81 -17.29 1.09 14.66
CA ASP A 81 -16.91 0.34 13.47
C ASP A 81 -15.37 0.18 13.42
N PRO A 82 -14.84 -0.93 12.87
CA PRO A 82 -13.40 -1.23 12.91
C PRO A 82 -12.52 -0.09 12.36
N ASN A 83 -13.01 0.58 11.31
CA ASN A 83 -12.28 1.62 10.58
C ASN A 83 -12.99 2.99 10.61
N GLY A 84 -13.81 3.28 11.62
CA GLY A 84 -14.59 4.53 11.64
C GLY A 84 -14.19 5.50 12.75
N LEU A 85 -14.14 6.80 12.44
CA LEU A 85 -14.10 7.91 13.40
C LEU A 85 -15.47 8.57 13.52
N ARG A 86 -15.70 9.20 14.67
CA ARG A 86 -16.85 10.07 14.89
C ARG A 86 -16.48 11.32 15.64
N VAL A 87 -17.28 12.37 15.48
CA VAL A 87 -17.26 13.58 16.31
C VAL A 87 -18.69 13.99 16.62
N SER A 88 -18.96 14.39 17.87
CA SER A 88 -20.27 14.88 18.28
C SER A 88 -20.47 16.33 17.84
N LEU A 89 -21.72 16.69 17.56
CA LEU A 89 -22.09 18.05 17.19
C LEU A 89 -22.76 18.78 18.35
N GLU A 90 -22.60 20.10 18.38
CA GLU A 90 -23.55 21.00 19.04
C GLU A 90 -24.89 20.99 18.29
N PRO A 91 -26.00 21.44 18.89
CA PRO A 91 -27.26 21.61 18.17
C PRO A 91 -27.07 22.56 16.98
N ILE A 92 -27.14 22.02 15.76
CA ILE A 92 -26.99 22.79 14.52
C ILE A 92 -28.35 23.16 13.91
N ALA A 93 -28.43 24.35 13.31
CA ALA A 93 -29.64 24.86 12.66
C ALA A 93 -29.78 24.34 11.22
N GLU A 94 -30.87 24.69 10.54
CA GLU A 94 -30.96 24.51 9.10
C GLU A 94 -29.87 25.32 8.37
N GLY A 95 -29.23 24.70 7.39
CA GLY A 95 -28.07 25.29 6.71
C GLY A 95 -27.17 24.25 6.07
N GLY A 96 -26.19 24.73 5.32
CA GLY A 96 -25.14 23.91 4.72
C GLY A 96 -23.93 23.81 5.64
N TYR A 97 -23.35 22.62 5.75
CA TYR A 97 -22.19 22.32 6.59
C TYR A 97 -21.11 21.61 5.78
N THR A 98 -19.85 21.99 6.01
CA THR A 98 -18.66 21.33 5.47
C THR A 98 -17.99 20.53 6.57
N VAL A 99 -17.73 19.25 6.31
CA VAL A 99 -16.93 18.38 7.17
C VAL A 99 -15.54 18.30 6.57
N ALA A 100 -14.56 18.88 7.23
CA ALA A 100 -13.14 18.72 6.90
C ALA A 100 -12.54 17.66 7.84
N TRP A 101 -11.74 16.76 7.30
CA TRP A 101 -11.13 15.69 8.07
C TRP A 101 -9.65 15.50 7.75
N THR A 102 -8.92 15.02 8.75
CA THR A 102 -7.53 14.58 8.67
C THR A 102 -7.49 13.24 9.40
N ALA A 103 -7.11 12.16 8.72
CA ALA A 103 -7.07 10.82 9.31
C ALA A 103 -5.63 10.32 9.33
N THR A 104 -5.14 9.95 10.52
CA THR A 104 -3.82 9.34 10.68
C THR A 104 -3.99 7.85 10.90
N SER A 105 -3.38 7.01 10.06
CA SER A 105 -3.46 5.55 10.21
C SER A 105 -2.82 5.12 11.53
N ALA A 106 -3.49 4.20 12.24
CA ALA A 106 -2.96 3.63 13.48
C ALA A 106 -1.80 2.63 13.23
N VAL A 107 -1.54 2.27 11.97
CA VAL A 107 -0.59 1.23 11.58
C VAL A 107 0.73 1.84 11.08
N ASP A 108 0.66 2.68 10.05
CA ASP A 108 1.86 3.27 9.42
C ASP A 108 2.12 4.73 9.84
N GLY A 109 1.14 5.38 10.48
CA GLY A 109 1.24 6.77 10.94
C GLY A 109 1.14 7.80 9.83
N HIS A 110 0.86 7.40 8.58
CA HIS A 110 0.63 8.36 7.49
C HIS A 110 -0.71 9.05 7.66
N THR A 111 -0.75 10.32 7.24
CA THR A 111 -1.93 11.17 7.34
C THR A 111 -2.53 11.41 5.97
N THR A 112 -3.83 11.14 5.84
CA THR A 112 -4.68 11.50 4.70
C THR A 112 -5.58 12.67 5.10
N LYS A 113 -6.07 13.43 4.12
CA LYS A 113 -6.97 14.57 4.34
C LYS A 113 -8.08 14.54 3.32
N GLY A 114 -9.18 15.21 3.66
CA GLY A 114 -10.24 15.47 2.71
C GLY A 114 -11.37 16.26 3.33
N SER A 115 -12.42 16.43 2.54
CA SER A 115 -13.62 17.13 3.00
C SER A 115 -14.85 16.73 2.17
N PHE A 116 -16.01 16.78 2.81
CA PHE A 116 -17.31 16.62 2.19
C PHE A 116 -18.31 17.62 2.77
N ALA A 117 -19.48 17.79 2.17
CA ALA A 117 -20.51 18.68 2.67
C ALA A 117 -21.83 17.94 2.90
N PHE A 118 -22.71 18.50 3.73
CA PHE A 118 -24.11 18.07 3.86
C PHE A 118 -25.00 19.28 4.16
N VAL A 119 -26.31 19.10 4.04
CA VAL A 119 -27.30 20.16 4.30
C VAL A 119 -28.35 19.66 5.30
N VAL A 120 -28.75 20.53 6.23
CA VAL A 120 -29.95 20.34 7.06
C VAL A 120 -31.04 21.27 6.56
N GLY A 121 -32.23 20.74 6.28
CA GLY A 121 -33.37 21.51 5.77
C GLY A 121 -33.19 21.93 4.31
N ASN A 122 -33.61 23.15 3.98
CA ASN A 122 -33.70 23.65 2.60
C ASN A 122 -32.54 24.57 2.16
N GLY A 123 -31.46 24.66 2.94
CA GLY A 123 -30.30 25.50 2.61
C GLY A 123 -29.53 25.08 1.33
N PRO A 124 -28.67 25.95 0.79
CA PRO A 124 -27.77 25.58 -0.30
C PRO A 124 -26.66 24.64 0.18
N LEU A 125 -26.24 23.71 -0.68
CA LEU A 125 -25.05 22.87 -0.43
C LEU A 125 -23.79 23.76 -0.50
N PRO A 126 -22.95 23.80 0.54
CA PRO A 126 -21.74 24.62 0.53
C PRO A 126 -20.79 24.17 -0.59
N ALA A 127 -20.18 25.14 -1.26
CA ALA A 127 -18.99 24.87 -2.06
C ALA A 127 -17.84 24.50 -1.12
N ILE A 128 -17.29 23.30 -1.29
CA ILE A 128 -16.14 22.85 -0.51
C ILE A 128 -14.91 23.61 -1.01
N LYS A 129 -14.33 24.46 -0.16
CA LYS A 129 -13.04 25.11 -0.45
C LYS A 129 -11.93 24.08 -0.37
N ASP A 130 -10.99 24.15 -1.30
CA ASP A 130 -9.88 23.20 -1.44
C ASP A 130 -9.12 23.03 -0.13
N VAL A 131 -9.11 21.80 0.37
CA VAL A 131 -8.07 21.34 1.29
C VAL A 131 -6.98 20.77 0.38
N PRO A 132 -5.73 21.26 0.39
CA PRO A 132 -4.69 20.71 -0.46
C PRO A 132 -4.57 19.18 -0.25
N ASP A 133 -4.89 18.41 -1.30
CA ASP A 133 -4.89 16.93 -1.30
C ASP A 133 -3.49 16.32 -1.26
N ALA A 134 -2.44 17.14 -1.42
CA ALA A 134 -1.08 16.66 -1.24
C ALA A 134 -0.82 16.40 0.25
N ALA A 135 -0.63 15.14 0.63
CA ALA A 135 0.05 14.80 1.87
C ALA A 135 1.33 15.64 1.95
N PRO A 136 1.59 16.31 3.09
CA PRO A 136 2.79 17.14 3.21
C PRO A 136 4.02 16.28 2.87
N PRO A 137 5.02 16.84 2.19
CA PRO A 137 6.25 16.10 1.91
C PRO A 137 6.82 15.56 3.23
N PRO A 138 7.40 14.35 3.22
CA PRO A 138 7.89 13.74 4.43
C PRO A 138 8.91 14.66 5.09
N SER A 139 8.84 14.76 6.42
CA SER A 139 9.71 15.66 7.15
C SER A 139 11.17 15.20 6.99
N PRO A 140 12.17 16.10 6.98
CA PRO A 140 13.57 15.70 6.97
C PRO A 140 13.93 14.78 8.14
N LEU A 141 13.26 14.94 9.29
CA LEU A 141 13.47 14.11 10.47
C LEU A 141 12.90 12.70 10.29
N GLU A 142 11.75 12.57 9.62
CA GLU A 142 11.16 11.28 9.25
C GLU A 142 12.09 10.50 8.31
N VAL A 143 12.54 11.16 7.24
CA VAL A 143 13.45 10.57 6.25
C VAL A 143 14.77 10.15 6.91
N ALA A 144 15.34 10.99 7.77
CA ALA A 144 16.54 10.67 8.53
C ALA A 144 16.31 9.52 9.52
N GLY A 145 15.19 9.52 10.24
CA GLY A 145 14.83 8.48 11.21
C GLY A 145 14.67 7.10 10.56
N ARG A 146 14.04 7.05 9.38
CA ARG A 146 13.94 5.86 8.52
C ARG A 146 15.31 5.41 8.03
N ALA A 147 16.12 6.33 7.48
CA ALA A 147 17.45 6.00 6.95
C ALA A 147 18.38 5.42 8.03
N LEU A 148 18.42 6.06 9.22
CA LEU A 148 19.19 5.57 10.37
C LEU A 148 18.69 4.20 10.84
N SER A 149 17.37 4.03 10.98
CA SER A 149 16.79 2.74 11.39
C SER A 149 17.13 1.63 10.41
N TYR A 150 16.93 1.85 9.10
CA TYR A 150 17.21 0.86 8.07
C TYR A 150 18.70 0.53 7.96
N ALA A 151 19.58 1.53 8.06
CA ALA A 151 21.03 1.31 8.09
C ALA A 151 21.46 0.51 9.32
N GLY A 152 20.90 0.82 10.49
CA GLY A 152 21.16 0.07 11.72
C GLY A 152 20.68 -1.37 11.66
N ILE A 153 19.47 -1.62 11.14
CA ILE A 153 18.93 -2.97 10.93
C ILE A 153 19.81 -3.76 9.98
N ALA A 154 20.10 -3.20 8.80
CA ALA A 154 20.91 -3.85 7.79
C ALA A 154 22.31 -4.20 8.32
N LEU A 155 22.97 -3.24 8.97
CA LEU A 155 24.31 -3.44 9.54
C LEU A 155 24.30 -4.48 10.68
N GLY A 156 23.36 -4.39 11.62
CA GLY A 156 23.30 -5.27 12.78
C GLY A 156 22.97 -6.72 12.41
N LEU A 157 21.90 -6.91 11.64
CA LEU A 157 21.48 -8.22 11.15
C LEU A 157 22.54 -8.83 10.21
N GLY A 158 23.04 -8.05 9.25
CA GLY A 158 24.07 -8.50 8.31
C GLY A 158 25.38 -8.87 8.98
N THR A 159 25.84 -8.07 9.96
CA THR A 159 27.05 -8.39 10.74
C THR A 159 26.87 -9.66 11.55
N ALA A 160 25.76 -9.80 12.29
CA ALA A 160 25.50 -10.99 13.09
C ALA A 160 25.42 -12.25 12.22
N PHE A 161 24.73 -12.17 11.08
CA PHE A 161 24.64 -13.25 10.11
C PHE A 161 26.02 -13.61 9.52
N PHE A 162 26.76 -12.63 9.01
CA PHE A 162 28.07 -12.83 8.43
C PHE A 162 29.02 -13.51 9.42
N VAL A 163 29.11 -13.02 10.66
CA VAL A 163 30.08 -13.55 11.61
C VAL A 163 29.68 -14.92 12.19
N LEU A 164 28.39 -15.27 12.17
CA LEU A 164 27.92 -16.61 12.55
C LEU A 164 28.19 -17.66 11.48
N PHE A 165 27.95 -17.32 10.21
CA PHE A 165 27.81 -18.32 9.15
C PHE A 165 28.93 -18.27 8.11
N LEU A 166 29.56 -17.11 7.90
CA LEU A 166 30.42 -16.86 6.73
C LEU A 166 31.87 -16.47 7.09
N ALA A 167 32.06 -15.85 8.25
CA ALA A 167 33.35 -15.39 8.74
C ALA A 167 34.39 -16.52 8.86
N PRO A 168 35.67 -16.26 8.53
CA PRO A 168 36.75 -17.16 8.88
C PRO A 168 36.91 -17.25 10.41
N PRO A 169 37.48 -18.35 10.94
CA PRO A 169 37.82 -18.44 12.35
C PRO A 169 38.83 -17.35 12.75
N GLY A 170 38.76 -16.89 14.00
CA GLY A 170 39.70 -15.91 14.54
C GLY A 170 39.47 -14.45 14.14
N ILE A 171 38.24 -14.07 13.75
CA ILE A 171 37.88 -12.65 13.65
C ILE A 171 38.04 -11.97 15.02
N ASP A 172 38.66 -10.78 15.00
CA ASP A 172 38.77 -9.92 16.18
C ASP A 172 37.37 -9.53 16.69
N PRO A 173 37.00 -9.96 17.92
CA PRO A 173 35.72 -9.64 18.52
C PRO A 173 35.46 -8.13 18.63
N ARG A 174 36.51 -7.30 18.72
CA ARG A 174 36.37 -5.84 18.82
C ARG A 174 35.82 -5.22 17.53
N ARG A 175 36.21 -5.76 16.37
CA ARG A 175 35.76 -5.28 15.07
C ARG A 175 34.27 -5.57 14.84
N GLU A 176 33.83 -6.80 15.14
CA GLU A 176 32.39 -7.11 15.07
C GLU A 176 31.60 -6.33 16.13
N SER A 177 32.17 -6.09 17.32
CA SER A 177 31.51 -5.31 18.37
C SER A 177 31.32 -3.85 17.98
N LEU A 178 32.29 -3.23 17.30
CA LEU A 178 32.13 -1.87 16.79
C LEU A 178 30.94 -1.77 15.83
N LEU A 179 30.83 -2.68 14.86
CA LEU A 179 29.71 -2.69 13.92
C LEU A 179 28.37 -2.91 14.61
N LEU A 180 28.29 -3.83 15.57
CA LEU A 180 27.07 -4.06 16.36
C LEU A 180 26.71 -2.86 17.23
N GLY A 181 27.70 -2.14 17.77
CA GLY A 181 27.51 -0.92 18.55
C GLY A 181 26.96 0.21 17.67
N ILE A 182 27.59 0.47 16.52
CA ILE A 182 27.11 1.43 15.52
C ILE A 182 25.69 1.07 15.08
N ALA A 183 25.43 -0.20 14.74
CA ALA A 183 24.11 -0.68 14.36
C ALA A 183 23.07 -0.41 15.46
N GLY A 184 23.38 -0.76 16.71
CA GLY A 184 22.50 -0.51 17.86
C GLY A 184 22.21 0.99 18.04
N THR A 185 23.22 1.85 17.97
CA THR A 185 23.06 3.30 18.04
C THR A 185 22.19 3.84 16.91
N LEU A 186 22.41 3.41 15.66
CA LEU A 186 21.62 3.82 14.51
C LEU A 186 20.14 3.42 14.64
N VAL A 187 19.87 2.18 15.09
CA VAL A 187 18.50 1.71 15.32
C VAL A 187 17.80 2.52 16.41
N VAL A 188 18.49 2.81 17.53
CA VAL A 188 17.94 3.61 18.63
C VAL A 188 17.70 5.05 18.18
N ALA A 189 18.70 5.68 17.57
CA ALA A 189 18.62 7.06 17.10
C ALA A 189 17.52 7.24 16.04
N GLY A 190 17.44 6.31 15.08
CA GLY A 190 16.40 6.32 14.05
C GLY A 190 15.00 6.11 14.62
N SER A 191 14.83 5.18 15.57
CA SER A 191 13.55 4.95 16.23
C SER A 191 13.12 6.16 17.07
N LEU A 192 14.05 6.79 17.79
CA LEU A 192 13.79 7.99 18.57
C LEU A 192 13.45 9.18 17.68
N ALA A 193 14.14 9.36 16.55
CA ALA A 193 13.83 10.40 15.58
C ALA A 193 12.39 10.28 15.07
N LEU A 194 11.92 9.07 14.77
CA LEU A 194 10.54 8.81 14.37
C LEU A 194 9.53 9.06 15.49
N VAL A 195 9.87 8.72 16.74
CA VAL A 195 9.01 9.04 17.91
C VAL A 195 8.91 10.55 18.10
N VAL A 196 10.02 11.28 17.96
CA VAL A 196 10.07 12.74 18.11
C VAL A 196 9.30 13.44 16.98
N ASP A 197 9.46 12.97 15.74
CA ASP A 197 8.75 13.49 14.57
C ASP A 197 7.22 13.38 14.72
N GLN A 198 6.74 12.21 15.16
CA GLN A 198 5.32 11.97 15.39
C GLN A 198 4.78 12.70 16.65
N GLY A 199 5.65 12.92 17.64
CA GLY A 199 5.34 13.69 18.84
C GLY A 199 4.08 13.19 19.57
N GLY A 200 3.21 14.12 19.95
CA GLY A 200 1.94 13.80 20.65
C GLY A 200 0.91 13.06 19.80
N LYS A 201 1.13 12.95 18.48
CA LYS A 201 0.23 12.28 17.53
C LYS A 201 0.58 10.81 17.31
N LEU A 202 1.66 10.31 17.94
CA LEU A 202 2.15 8.96 17.75
C LEU A 202 1.10 7.90 18.14
N PRO A 203 0.66 7.05 17.19
CA PRO A 203 -0.28 5.98 17.51
C PRO A 203 0.28 4.96 18.50
N PRO A 204 -0.53 4.44 19.44
CA PRO A 204 -0.04 3.50 20.47
C PRO A 204 0.63 2.25 19.89
N ARG A 205 0.07 1.69 18.80
CA ARG A 205 0.63 0.54 18.09
C ARG A 205 1.97 0.89 17.46
N LEU A 206 2.04 2.01 16.72
CA LEU A 206 3.28 2.48 16.12
C LEU A 206 4.35 2.74 17.18
N GLY A 207 3.99 3.41 18.28
CA GLY A 207 4.88 3.64 19.42
C GLY A 207 5.41 2.36 20.04
N ALA A 208 4.58 1.32 20.21
CA ALA A 208 5.02 0.01 20.70
C ALA A 208 6.01 -0.67 19.72
N MET A 209 5.77 -0.57 18.41
CA MET A 209 6.69 -1.11 17.39
C MET A 209 8.03 -0.38 17.38
N LEU A 210 8.01 0.96 17.45
CA LEU A 210 9.22 1.79 17.54
C LEU A 210 9.99 1.52 18.85
N ALA A 211 9.30 1.36 19.98
CA ALA A 211 9.93 1.00 21.25
C ALA A 211 10.57 -0.40 21.20
N THR A 212 9.89 -1.37 20.61
CA THR A 212 10.43 -2.74 20.40
C THR A 212 11.66 -2.71 19.51
N ARG A 213 11.64 -1.90 18.45
CA ARG A 213 12.78 -1.67 17.56
C ARG A 213 13.96 -1.02 18.29
N ALA A 214 13.71 0.02 19.07
CA ALA A 214 14.72 0.67 19.90
C ALA A 214 15.32 -0.29 20.93
N LEU A 215 14.50 -1.14 21.57
CA LEU A 215 14.97 -2.19 22.47
C LEU A 215 15.88 -3.18 21.76
N ALA A 216 15.54 -3.61 20.55
CA ALA A 216 16.42 -4.45 19.74
C ALA A 216 17.77 -3.75 19.45
N GLY A 217 17.75 -2.44 19.18
CA GLY A 217 18.97 -1.62 19.07
C GLY A 217 19.80 -1.59 20.36
N LEU A 218 19.17 -1.44 21.52
CA LEU A 218 19.84 -1.52 22.83
C LEU A 218 20.45 -2.91 23.08
N VAL A 219 19.76 -3.98 22.67
CA VAL A 219 20.29 -5.36 22.76
C VAL A 219 21.51 -5.53 21.87
N LEU A 220 21.53 -4.95 20.66
CA LEU A 220 22.71 -4.93 19.79
C LEU A 220 23.88 -4.18 20.44
N ALA A 221 23.63 -3.01 21.02
CA ALA A 221 24.65 -2.23 21.73
C ALA A 221 25.17 -2.95 23.00
N ALA A 222 24.30 -3.63 23.74
CA ALA A 222 24.70 -4.46 24.88
C ALA A 222 25.54 -5.66 24.43
N ALA A 223 25.14 -6.34 23.34
CA ALA A 223 25.92 -7.42 22.75
C ALA A 223 27.30 -6.95 22.26
N ALA A 224 27.42 -5.71 21.78
CA ALA A 224 28.69 -5.08 21.41
C ALA A 224 29.62 -4.88 22.62
N SER A 225 29.09 -4.45 23.76
CA SER A 225 29.88 -4.20 24.98
C SER A 225 30.37 -5.47 25.69
N MET A 226 29.77 -6.62 25.40
CA MET A 226 29.98 -7.87 26.13
C MET A 226 31.44 -8.40 26.14
N PRO A 227 32.21 -8.38 25.03
CA PRO A 227 33.61 -8.82 25.07
C PRO A 227 34.52 -7.92 25.90
N TRP A 228 34.21 -6.62 25.98
CA TRP A 228 34.93 -5.69 26.85
C TRP A 228 34.62 -5.96 28.32
N LEU A 229 33.35 -6.18 28.66
CA LEU A 229 32.93 -6.56 30.02
C LEU A 229 33.49 -7.93 30.44
N ALA A 230 33.62 -8.88 29.51
CA ALA A 230 34.24 -10.18 29.77
C ALA A 230 35.76 -10.11 29.98
N LEU A 231 36.41 -9.05 29.47
CA LEU A 231 37.83 -8.75 29.70
C LEU A 231 38.07 -7.97 31.01
N MET A 232 37.03 -7.32 31.56
CA MET A 232 37.11 -6.76 32.91
C MET A 232 37.13 -7.90 33.92
N ARG A 233 38.17 -7.96 34.77
CA ARG A 233 38.26 -8.93 35.88
C ARG A 233 36.97 -8.84 36.70
N PRO A 234 36.40 -9.95 37.21
CA PRO A 234 35.16 -9.90 37.99
C PRO A 234 35.35 -8.96 39.19
N VAL A 235 34.74 -7.78 39.14
CA VAL A 235 34.66 -6.87 40.28
C VAL A 235 33.41 -7.28 41.05
N GLY A 236 33.61 -7.88 42.22
CA GLY A 236 32.54 -8.15 43.20
C GLY A 236 32.43 -9.61 43.60
N ALA A 237 33.20 -9.99 44.62
CA ALA A 237 32.77 -11.06 45.52
C ALA A 237 31.52 -10.54 46.27
N ILE A 238 30.35 -11.07 45.94
CA ILE A 238 29.20 -10.95 46.85
C ILE A 238 29.59 -11.73 48.11
N ALA A 239 29.22 -11.23 49.28
CA ALA A 239 29.64 -11.65 50.63
C ALA A 239 29.35 -13.14 51.03
N GLY A 240 29.21 -14.05 50.06
CA GLY A 240 29.08 -15.50 50.21
C GLY A 240 29.82 -16.32 49.14
N GLY A 241 30.87 -15.78 48.49
CA GLY A 241 31.82 -16.58 47.70
C GLY A 241 31.36 -17.04 46.31
N GLY A 242 30.24 -16.54 45.79
CA GLY A 242 29.80 -16.82 44.42
C GLY A 242 30.38 -15.81 43.42
N THR A 243 31.26 -16.26 42.52
CA THR A 243 31.64 -15.47 41.34
C THR A 243 30.53 -15.61 40.28
N VAL A 244 29.71 -14.58 40.08
CA VAL A 244 28.87 -14.51 38.88
C VAL A 244 29.78 -14.13 37.72
N THR A 245 30.34 -15.13 37.05
CA THR A 245 31.01 -14.87 35.78
C THR A 245 29.93 -14.70 34.72
N LEU A 246 29.99 -13.61 33.97
CA LEU A 246 29.24 -13.45 32.72
C LEU A 246 29.67 -14.50 31.64
N GLY A 247 30.57 -15.41 31.98
CA GLY A 247 31.24 -16.41 31.14
C GLY A 247 30.34 -17.16 30.16
N PRO A 248 29.16 -17.67 30.55
CA PRO A 248 28.27 -18.38 29.61
C PRO A 248 27.73 -17.50 28.49
N PHE A 249 27.41 -16.23 28.78
CA PHE A 249 26.93 -15.23 27.81
C PHE A 249 28.06 -14.47 27.11
N ALA A 250 29.25 -14.47 27.70
CA ALA A 250 30.49 -13.95 27.11
C ALA A 250 31.08 -14.88 26.03
N THR A 251 30.52 -16.08 25.83
CA THR A 251 30.93 -16.94 24.71
C THR A 251 30.49 -16.34 23.37
N PHE A 252 31.39 -16.39 22.38
CA PHE A 252 31.21 -15.72 21.09
C PHE A 252 29.92 -16.13 20.35
N ARG A 253 29.51 -17.40 20.46
CA ARG A 253 28.37 -17.94 19.69
C ARG A 253 27.00 -17.53 20.27
N PRO A 254 26.69 -17.69 21.57
CA PRO A 254 25.47 -17.15 22.17
C PRO A 254 25.30 -15.64 21.97
N ARG A 255 26.36 -14.86 22.16
CA ARG A 255 26.36 -13.41 21.90
C ARG A 255 25.90 -13.07 20.49
N ARG A 256 26.49 -13.73 19.50
CA ARG A 256 26.14 -13.54 18.09
C ARG A 256 24.72 -14.00 17.77
N MET A 257 24.23 -15.07 18.41
CA MET A 257 22.83 -15.49 18.27
C MET A 257 21.85 -14.47 18.84
N VAL A 258 22.16 -13.84 19.96
CA VAL A 258 21.38 -12.74 20.53
C VAL A 258 21.37 -11.54 19.59
N ALA A 259 22.53 -11.16 19.04
CA ALA A 259 22.62 -10.10 18.04
C ALA A 259 21.80 -10.41 16.78
N LEU A 260 21.83 -11.66 16.30
CA LEU A 260 21.02 -12.10 15.17
C LEU A 260 19.51 -11.99 15.47
N ALA A 261 19.08 -12.47 16.64
CA ALA A 261 17.69 -12.38 17.07
C ALA A 261 17.21 -10.93 17.22
N ALA A 262 18.06 -10.05 17.77
CA ALA A 262 17.77 -8.62 17.86
C ALA A 262 17.66 -7.97 16.46
N GLY A 263 18.58 -8.29 15.54
CA GLY A 263 18.50 -7.83 14.14
C GLY A 263 17.23 -8.30 13.42
N ILE A 264 16.85 -9.57 13.60
CA ILE A 264 15.59 -10.13 13.05
C ILE A 264 14.37 -9.43 13.64
N SER A 265 14.35 -9.20 14.95
CA SER A 265 13.28 -8.48 15.63
C SER A 265 13.14 -7.05 15.10
N ALA A 266 14.24 -6.33 14.96
CA ALA A 266 14.24 -4.97 14.40
C ALA A 266 13.77 -4.96 12.93
N ALA A 267 14.20 -5.93 12.11
CA ALA A 267 13.71 -6.11 10.74
C ALA A 267 12.19 -6.38 10.70
N LEU A 268 11.69 -7.27 11.57
CA LEU A 268 10.26 -7.57 11.64
C LEU A 268 9.44 -6.34 12.02
N THR A 269 9.89 -5.57 13.02
CA THR A 269 9.19 -4.31 13.36
C THR A 269 9.20 -3.31 12.21
N ALA A 270 10.23 -3.27 11.36
CA ALA A 270 10.25 -2.40 10.18
C ALA A 270 9.19 -2.82 9.16
N THR A 271 9.03 -4.12 8.94
CA THR A 271 7.95 -4.67 8.10
C THR A 271 6.57 -4.42 8.68
N LEU A 272 6.38 -4.58 9.99
CA LEU A 272 5.09 -4.40 10.68
C LEU A 272 4.61 -2.93 10.73
N VAL A 273 5.49 -2.00 10.37
CA VAL A 273 5.22 -0.55 10.23
C VAL A 273 5.26 -0.12 8.75
N SER A 274 5.53 -1.06 7.85
CA SER A 274 5.59 -0.78 6.41
C SER A 274 4.20 -0.83 5.78
N HIS A 275 4.12 -0.23 4.59
CA HIS A 275 2.99 -0.37 3.65
C HIS A 275 2.54 -1.82 3.42
N ALA A 276 3.43 -2.81 3.53
CA ALA A 276 3.07 -4.22 3.33
C ALA A 276 2.15 -4.77 4.44
N THR A 277 2.23 -4.22 5.65
CA THR A 277 1.31 -4.55 6.75
C THR A 277 0.01 -3.77 6.62
N ALA A 278 0.06 -2.58 6.03
CA ALA A 278 -1.11 -1.76 5.73
C ALA A 278 -2.02 -2.42 4.67
N ILE A 279 -1.49 -3.14 3.66
CA ILE A 279 -2.31 -3.84 2.65
C ILE A 279 -3.08 -5.03 3.26
N GLY A 280 -2.68 -5.49 4.45
CA GLY A 280 -3.36 -6.54 5.18
C GLY A 280 -3.11 -7.98 4.68
N SER A 281 -2.37 -8.12 3.58
CA SER A 281 -2.06 -9.39 2.94
C SER A 281 -0.85 -10.07 3.60
N LEU A 282 -1.03 -11.31 4.06
CA LEU A 282 0.08 -12.11 4.60
C LEU A 282 1.19 -12.30 3.55
N LYS A 283 0.83 -12.40 2.26
CA LYS A 283 1.78 -12.47 1.15
C LYS A 283 2.69 -11.25 1.17
N ASP A 284 2.13 -10.04 1.29
CA ASP A 284 2.91 -8.80 1.17
C ASP A 284 3.80 -8.58 2.39
N ILE A 285 3.30 -8.91 3.59
CA ILE A 285 4.11 -8.92 4.83
C ILE A 285 5.30 -9.87 4.70
N VAL A 286 5.07 -11.08 4.17
CA VAL A 286 6.15 -12.07 3.99
C VAL A 286 7.15 -11.60 2.93
N LEU A 287 6.68 -11.02 1.83
CA LEU A 287 7.55 -10.48 0.77
C LEU A 287 8.38 -9.30 1.29
N ASP A 288 7.80 -8.37 2.04
CA ASP A 288 8.54 -7.25 2.63
C ASP A 288 9.55 -7.73 3.66
N PHE A 289 9.16 -8.65 4.55
CA PHE A 289 10.09 -9.22 5.52
C PHE A 289 11.26 -9.95 4.83
N ALA A 290 10.97 -10.74 3.80
CA ALA A 290 12.00 -11.40 3.00
C ALA A 290 12.91 -10.39 2.28
N HIS A 291 12.36 -9.28 1.79
CA HIS A 291 13.11 -8.19 1.18
C HIS A 291 14.06 -7.53 2.19
N VAL A 292 13.57 -7.18 3.39
CA VAL A 292 14.36 -6.56 4.47
C VAL A 292 15.47 -7.50 4.98
N LEU A 293 15.17 -8.79 5.16
CA LEU A 293 16.20 -9.78 5.52
C LEU A 293 17.28 -9.88 4.45
N SER A 294 16.88 -9.93 3.17
CA SER A 294 17.78 -10.10 2.04
C SER A 294 18.72 -8.90 1.86
N VAL A 295 18.19 -7.67 1.92
CA VAL A 295 19.03 -6.47 1.84
C VAL A 295 19.98 -6.38 3.05
N SER A 296 19.55 -6.82 4.23
CA SER A 296 20.38 -6.83 5.43
C SER A 296 21.55 -7.81 5.33
N VAL A 297 21.29 -9.05 4.87
CA VAL A 297 22.32 -10.07 4.65
C VAL A 297 23.33 -9.62 3.58
N TRP A 298 22.86 -8.98 2.50
CA TRP A 298 23.75 -8.51 1.44
C TRP A 298 24.55 -7.28 1.86
N SER A 299 23.89 -6.14 2.13
CA SER A 299 24.55 -4.86 2.40
C SER A 299 25.33 -4.87 3.73
N GLY A 300 24.73 -5.33 4.82
CA GLY A 300 25.41 -5.45 6.11
C GLY A 300 26.53 -6.48 6.09
N GLY A 301 26.36 -7.54 5.29
CA GLY A 301 27.40 -8.54 5.05
C GLY A 301 28.60 -7.98 4.27
N VAL A 302 28.38 -7.09 3.28
CA VAL A 302 29.44 -6.38 2.56
C VAL A 302 30.26 -5.51 3.52
N VAL A 303 29.60 -4.75 4.39
CA VAL A 303 30.28 -3.92 5.41
C VAL A 303 31.04 -4.80 6.41
N ALA A 304 30.44 -5.91 6.86
CA ALA A 304 31.10 -6.84 7.76
C ALA A 304 32.32 -7.53 7.11
N LEU A 305 32.23 -7.92 5.84
CA LEU A 305 33.35 -8.45 5.06
C LEU A 305 34.47 -7.42 4.95
N LEU A 306 34.15 -6.17 4.61
CA LEU A 306 35.11 -5.08 4.51
C LEU A 306 35.84 -4.86 5.83
N TRP A 307 35.08 -4.62 6.90
CA TRP A 307 35.62 -4.19 8.18
C TRP A 307 36.30 -5.31 8.98
N CYS A 308 35.67 -6.47 9.06
CA CYS A 308 36.13 -7.58 9.90
C CYS A 308 37.17 -8.47 9.20
N VAL A 309 37.27 -8.41 7.87
CA VAL A 309 38.19 -9.27 7.09
C VAL A 309 39.11 -8.43 6.20
N LEU A 310 38.57 -7.62 5.28
CA LEU A 310 39.39 -6.96 4.25
C LEU A 310 40.28 -5.83 4.78
N LEU A 311 39.93 -5.18 5.88
CA LEU A 311 40.74 -4.13 6.53
C LEU A 311 41.64 -4.65 7.68
N VAL A 312 41.78 -5.97 7.85
CA VAL A 312 42.66 -6.58 8.87
C VAL A 312 44.06 -6.80 8.31
N ASP A 313 45.04 -5.97 8.66
CA ASP A 313 46.39 -6.12 8.12
C ASP A 313 46.94 -7.54 8.34
N ARG A 314 47.38 -8.17 7.24
CA ARG A 314 47.90 -9.55 7.20
C ARG A 314 48.95 -9.61 6.11
N ASP A 315 50.08 -10.25 6.41
CA ASP A 315 51.08 -10.63 5.41
C ASP A 315 50.36 -11.32 4.23
N GLU A 316 50.40 -10.74 3.03
CA GLU A 316 49.78 -11.34 1.84
C GLU A 316 50.62 -12.52 1.32
N ARG A 317 50.64 -13.61 2.09
CA ARG A 317 51.15 -14.91 1.65
C ARG A 317 50.09 -15.57 0.76
N ALA A 318 50.53 -16.45 -0.14
CA ALA A 318 49.62 -17.16 -1.06
C ALA A 318 48.52 -17.95 -0.33
N ASN A 319 48.79 -18.50 0.85
CA ASN A 319 47.80 -19.22 1.65
C ASN A 319 46.73 -18.30 2.25
N ASP A 320 47.12 -17.09 2.68
CA ASP A 320 46.19 -16.07 3.19
C ASP A 320 45.28 -15.55 2.08
N ALA A 321 45.83 -15.34 0.88
CA ALA A 321 45.06 -14.97 -0.31
C ALA A 321 44.01 -16.05 -0.67
N ARG A 322 44.40 -17.35 -0.63
CA ARG A 322 43.47 -18.48 -0.89
C ARG A 322 42.36 -18.54 0.15
N ALA A 323 42.69 -18.40 1.43
CA ALA A 323 41.71 -18.40 2.52
C ALA A 323 40.73 -17.23 2.36
N LEU A 324 41.22 -16.04 2.04
CA LEU A 324 40.39 -14.88 1.74
C LEU A 324 39.47 -15.14 0.53
N GLY A 325 40.02 -15.68 -0.55
CA GLY A 325 39.25 -16.03 -1.75
C GLY A 325 38.12 -17.03 -1.47
N ALA A 326 38.33 -17.98 -0.56
CA ALA A 326 37.30 -18.91 -0.11
C ALA A 326 36.20 -18.22 0.71
N THR A 327 36.56 -17.29 1.60
CA THR A 327 35.58 -16.48 2.35
C THR A 327 34.77 -15.60 1.40
N VAL A 328 35.42 -14.92 0.45
CA VAL A 328 34.75 -14.09 -0.57
C VAL A 328 33.77 -14.93 -1.38
N LEU A 329 34.17 -16.13 -1.85
CA LEU A 329 33.26 -17.00 -2.60
C LEU A 329 32.03 -17.43 -1.79
N ARG A 330 32.21 -17.83 -0.52
CA ARG A 330 31.08 -18.20 0.35
C ARG A 330 30.12 -17.03 0.53
N PHE A 331 30.66 -15.84 0.79
CA PHE A 331 29.85 -14.64 0.92
C PHE A 331 29.13 -14.30 -0.38
N SER A 332 29.82 -14.31 -1.53
CA SER A 332 29.21 -14.01 -2.83
C SER A 332 28.09 -14.99 -3.20
N LEU A 333 28.23 -16.28 -2.89
CA LEU A 333 27.15 -17.27 -3.12
C LEU A 333 25.93 -17.00 -2.22
N THR A 334 26.16 -16.66 -0.96
CA THR A 334 25.06 -16.28 -0.06
C THR A 334 24.40 -14.97 -0.49
N ALA A 335 25.19 -13.98 -0.92
CA ALA A 335 24.70 -12.73 -1.46
C ALA A 335 23.87 -12.96 -2.73
N LEU A 336 24.27 -13.87 -3.63
CA LEU A 336 23.51 -14.21 -4.83
C LEU A 336 22.09 -14.72 -4.49
N VAL A 337 21.97 -15.60 -3.48
CA VAL A 337 20.66 -16.10 -3.02
C VAL A 337 19.83 -14.96 -2.41
N ALA A 338 20.44 -14.12 -1.56
CA ALA A 338 19.77 -12.96 -0.98
C ALA A 338 19.30 -11.99 -2.07
N ILE A 339 20.13 -11.69 -3.08
CA ILE A 339 19.78 -10.84 -4.23
C ILE A 339 18.61 -11.43 -5.01
N ALA A 340 18.60 -12.74 -5.28
CA ALA A 340 17.51 -13.38 -6.00
C ALA A 340 16.16 -13.23 -5.25
N ILE A 341 16.17 -13.43 -3.93
CA ILE A 341 14.99 -13.21 -3.07
C ILE A 341 14.60 -11.73 -3.06
N LEU A 342 15.58 -10.82 -2.90
CA LEU A 342 15.39 -9.38 -2.88
C LEU A 342 14.71 -8.86 -4.15
N ILE A 343 15.23 -9.24 -5.32
CA ILE A 343 14.69 -8.85 -6.62
C ILE A 343 13.29 -9.43 -6.79
N THR A 344 13.09 -10.72 -6.51
CA THR A 344 11.77 -11.35 -6.64
C THR A 344 10.73 -10.65 -5.76
N ALA A 345 11.05 -10.46 -4.47
CA ALA A 345 10.15 -9.81 -3.53
C ALA A 345 9.90 -8.33 -3.87
N GLY A 346 10.94 -7.61 -4.33
CA GLY A 346 10.81 -6.21 -4.75
C GLY A 346 9.96 -6.05 -6.00
N THR A 347 10.14 -6.93 -6.99
CA THR A 347 9.36 -6.91 -8.24
C THR A 347 7.89 -7.24 -8.00
N LEU A 348 7.60 -8.29 -7.21
CA LEU A 348 6.22 -8.65 -6.88
C LEU A 348 5.52 -7.51 -6.14
N GLN A 349 6.18 -6.90 -5.16
CA GLN A 349 5.64 -5.74 -4.46
C GLN A 349 5.47 -4.50 -5.35
N ALA A 350 6.33 -4.32 -6.36
CA ALA A 350 6.20 -3.20 -7.30
C ALA A 350 4.95 -3.34 -8.18
N PHE A 351 4.64 -4.56 -8.65
CA PHE A 351 3.41 -4.82 -9.43
C PHE A 351 2.14 -4.58 -8.63
N ASP A 352 2.16 -4.85 -7.32
CA ASP A 352 1.00 -4.59 -6.46
C ASP A 352 0.82 -3.08 -6.16
N ARG A 353 1.82 -2.23 -6.43
CA ARG A 353 1.84 -0.79 -6.07
C ARG A 353 1.86 0.16 -7.26
N LEU A 354 2.25 -0.31 -8.44
CA LEU A 354 2.23 0.43 -9.69
C LEU A 354 1.19 -0.21 -10.61
N VAL A 355 0.13 0.53 -10.93
CA VAL A 355 -0.93 0.05 -11.84
C VAL A 355 -0.52 0.32 -13.28
N LEU A 356 0.18 1.43 -13.53
CA LEU A 356 0.62 1.88 -14.85
C LEU A 356 2.15 1.95 -14.90
N VAL A 357 2.73 1.77 -16.10
CA VAL A 357 4.18 1.93 -16.30
C VAL A 357 4.58 3.40 -16.14
N GLU A 358 3.65 4.28 -16.45
CA GLU A 358 3.77 5.73 -16.37
C GLU A 358 3.94 6.22 -14.93
N ASP A 359 3.36 5.49 -13.96
CA ASP A 359 3.54 5.79 -12.52
C ASP A 359 5.01 5.78 -12.10
N LEU A 360 5.87 5.04 -12.81
CA LEU A 360 7.31 4.96 -12.53
C LEU A 360 8.05 6.29 -12.77
N TYR A 361 7.57 7.15 -13.66
CA TYR A 361 8.23 8.42 -13.99
C TYR A 361 7.36 9.66 -13.75
N GLU A 362 6.06 9.48 -13.50
CA GLU A 362 5.11 10.57 -13.27
C GLU A 362 4.71 10.72 -11.80
N THR A 363 5.25 9.90 -10.89
CA THR A 363 4.95 10.01 -9.46
C THR A 363 6.22 10.12 -8.62
N PRO A 364 6.23 10.87 -7.50
CA PRO A 364 7.41 10.94 -6.62
C PRO A 364 7.84 9.57 -6.09
N TYR A 365 6.87 8.71 -5.78
CA TYR A 365 7.11 7.32 -5.37
C TYR A 365 7.79 6.51 -6.49
N GLY A 366 7.26 6.57 -7.72
CA GLY A 366 7.80 5.89 -8.88
C GLY A 366 9.23 6.34 -9.21
N ILE A 367 9.51 7.64 -9.16
CA ILE A 367 10.85 8.18 -9.39
C ILE A 367 11.83 7.66 -8.34
N ALA A 368 11.44 7.68 -7.05
CA ALA A 368 12.27 7.14 -5.98
C ALA A 368 12.55 5.64 -6.20
N LEU A 369 11.56 4.88 -6.68
CA LEU A 369 11.73 3.47 -7.03
C LEU A 369 12.67 3.29 -8.23
N ALA A 370 12.52 4.10 -9.28
CA ALA A 370 13.38 4.07 -10.47
C ALA A 370 14.84 4.35 -10.11
N VAL A 371 15.09 5.40 -9.31
CA VAL A 371 16.43 5.72 -8.78
C VAL A 371 16.99 4.55 -7.99
N LYS A 372 16.18 3.93 -7.10
CA LYS A 372 16.59 2.74 -6.34
C LYS A 372 16.95 1.56 -7.24
N ILE A 373 16.18 1.31 -8.31
CA ILE A 373 16.46 0.25 -9.29
C ILE A 373 17.81 0.48 -9.98
N VAL A 374 18.07 1.72 -10.44
CA VAL A 374 19.35 2.08 -11.07
C VAL A 374 20.52 1.88 -10.10
N LEU A 375 20.39 2.36 -8.86
CA LEU A 375 21.44 2.20 -7.84
C LEU A 375 21.71 0.72 -7.50
N VAL A 376 20.66 -0.09 -7.39
CA VAL A 376 20.78 -1.54 -7.18
C VAL A 376 21.48 -2.19 -8.37
N ALA A 377 21.16 -1.81 -9.62
CA ALA A 377 21.84 -2.32 -10.81
C ALA A 377 23.34 -1.99 -10.79
N VAL A 378 23.72 -0.77 -10.39
CA VAL A 378 25.14 -0.39 -10.24
C VAL A 378 25.83 -1.24 -9.16
N ALA A 379 25.18 -1.44 -8.00
CA ALA A 379 25.70 -2.31 -6.94
C ALA A 379 25.91 -3.75 -7.43
N LEU A 380 24.97 -4.30 -8.21
CA LEU A 380 25.07 -5.63 -8.81
C LEU A 380 26.25 -5.73 -9.79
N VAL A 381 26.49 -4.70 -10.61
CA VAL A 381 27.63 -4.66 -11.54
C VAL A 381 28.95 -4.69 -10.77
N ILE A 382 29.08 -3.92 -9.69
CA ILE A 382 30.28 -3.91 -8.84
C ILE A 382 30.46 -5.27 -8.16
N GLY A 383 29.40 -5.84 -7.58
CA GLY A 383 29.42 -7.15 -6.94
C GLY A 383 29.80 -8.27 -7.93
N ALA A 384 29.25 -8.24 -9.14
CA ALA A 384 29.59 -9.17 -10.21
C ALA A 384 31.07 -9.01 -10.63
N PHE A 385 31.55 -7.78 -10.81
CA PHE A 385 32.95 -7.53 -11.11
C PHE A 385 33.86 -8.10 -10.01
N ASN A 386 33.53 -7.88 -8.73
CA ASN A 386 34.28 -8.43 -7.60
C ASN A 386 34.33 -9.97 -7.63
N LEU A 387 33.20 -10.61 -7.87
CA LEU A 387 33.06 -12.06 -7.95
C LEU A 387 33.86 -12.66 -9.11
N PHE A 388 33.78 -12.08 -10.31
CA PHE A 388 34.42 -12.62 -11.51
C PHE A 388 35.90 -12.24 -11.64
N ARG A 389 36.31 -11.07 -11.13
CA ARG A 389 37.66 -10.53 -11.33
C ARG A 389 38.61 -10.80 -10.18
N TRP A 390 38.18 -10.58 -8.94
CA TRP A 390 39.04 -10.68 -7.76
C TRP A 390 38.92 -12.04 -7.08
N GLY A 391 37.73 -12.63 -7.06
CA GLY A 391 37.47 -13.96 -6.50
C GLY A 391 38.40 -15.07 -7.04
N PRO A 392 38.51 -15.29 -8.37
CA PRO A 392 39.40 -16.30 -8.93
C PRO A 392 40.88 -16.03 -8.66
N ARG A 393 41.31 -14.75 -8.69
CA ARG A 393 42.69 -14.37 -8.41
C ARG A 393 43.12 -14.68 -6.99
N LEU A 394 42.27 -14.34 -6.01
CA LEU A 394 42.52 -14.67 -4.61
C LEU A 394 42.58 -16.19 -4.40
N ARG A 395 41.66 -16.94 -5.00
CA ARG A 395 41.68 -18.42 -4.95
C ARG A 395 42.90 -19.04 -5.63
N ALA A 396 43.49 -18.38 -6.61
CA ALA A 396 44.77 -18.77 -7.21
C ALA A 396 46.00 -18.42 -6.34
N GLY A 397 45.81 -17.69 -5.23
CA GLY A 397 46.89 -17.22 -4.36
C GLY A 397 47.56 -15.93 -4.82
N LEU A 398 46.94 -15.21 -5.78
CA LEU A 398 47.44 -13.94 -6.30
C LEU A 398 47.00 -12.77 -5.42
N ARG A 399 47.84 -11.73 -5.34
CA ARG A 399 47.54 -10.49 -4.62
C ARG A 399 46.45 -9.71 -5.34
N ALA A 400 45.33 -9.48 -4.66
CA ALA A 400 44.18 -8.75 -5.19
C ALA A 400 43.38 -8.01 -4.09
N ARG A 401 43.86 -8.05 -2.84
CA ARG A 401 43.11 -7.52 -1.70
C ARG A 401 42.89 -6.02 -1.77
N ALA A 402 43.91 -5.24 -2.12
CA ALA A 402 43.81 -3.78 -2.20
C ALA A 402 42.76 -3.33 -3.22
N ALA A 403 42.72 -4.00 -4.37
CA ALA A 403 41.70 -3.75 -5.38
C ALA A 403 40.30 -4.14 -4.90
N LEU A 404 40.18 -5.31 -4.24
CA LEU A 404 38.92 -5.73 -3.64
C LEU A 404 38.45 -4.75 -2.55
N VAL A 405 39.33 -4.27 -1.68
CA VAL A 405 39.02 -3.25 -0.65
C VAL A 405 38.44 -2.00 -1.29
N ARG A 406 39.08 -1.47 -2.33
CA ARG A 406 38.61 -0.26 -3.04
C ARG A 406 37.20 -0.47 -3.60
N ASP A 407 36.97 -1.59 -4.27
CA ASP A 407 35.69 -1.86 -4.91
C ASP A 407 34.58 -2.16 -3.87
N THR A 408 34.91 -2.82 -2.75
CA THR A 408 33.99 -3.04 -1.62
C THR A 408 33.67 -1.75 -0.85
N VAL A 409 34.61 -0.78 -0.78
CA VAL A 409 34.33 0.57 -0.25
C VAL A 409 33.34 1.30 -1.14
N ALA A 410 33.50 1.23 -2.46
CA ALA A 410 32.55 1.81 -3.42
C ALA A 410 31.16 1.16 -3.30
N GLU A 411 31.10 -0.17 -3.18
CA GLU A 411 29.86 -0.92 -2.95
C GLU A 411 29.16 -0.49 -1.65
N THR A 412 29.94 -0.32 -0.57
CA THR A 412 29.43 0.18 0.72
C THR A 412 28.84 1.59 0.61
N ALA A 413 29.50 2.49 -0.12
CA ALA A 413 28.99 3.85 -0.34
C ALA A 413 27.66 3.83 -1.11
N ILE A 414 27.54 2.99 -2.14
CA ILE A 414 26.30 2.84 -2.91
C ILE A 414 25.17 2.31 -2.04
N PHE A 415 25.42 1.35 -1.13
CA PHE A 415 24.38 0.89 -0.20
C PHE A 415 23.86 1.99 0.71
N ILE A 416 24.72 2.91 1.17
CA ILE A 416 24.27 4.06 1.96
C ILE A 416 23.30 4.91 1.13
N VAL A 417 23.61 5.18 -0.14
CA VAL A 417 22.72 5.93 -1.05
C VAL A 417 21.42 5.16 -1.32
N ILE A 418 21.48 3.84 -1.53
CA ILE A 418 20.29 2.99 -1.70
C ILE A 418 19.37 3.06 -0.48
N LEU A 419 19.93 3.03 0.74
CA LEU A 419 19.15 3.08 1.97
C LEU A 419 18.49 4.46 2.18
N VAL A 420 19.15 5.55 1.77
CA VAL A 420 18.54 6.89 1.74
C VAL A 420 17.45 6.97 0.67
N ALA A 421 17.68 6.47 -0.54
CA ALA A 421 16.62 6.41 -1.55
C ALA A 421 15.42 5.57 -1.08
N ALA A 422 15.67 4.49 -0.36
CA ALA A 422 14.64 3.66 0.25
C ALA A 422 13.87 4.39 1.37
N SER A 423 14.49 5.29 2.15
CA SER A 423 13.77 6.06 3.17
C SER A 423 12.82 7.08 2.57
N PHE A 424 13.16 7.70 1.43
CA PHE A 424 12.21 8.50 0.65
C PHE A 424 11.06 7.64 0.11
N LEU A 425 11.39 6.51 -0.54
CA LEU A 425 10.40 5.60 -1.11
C LEU A 425 9.37 5.10 -0.07
N THR A 426 9.81 4.81 1.16
CA THR A 426 8.88 4.34 2.21
C THR A 426 8.16 5.47 2.94
N ALA A 427 8.62 6.71 2.82
CA ALA A 427 7.95 7.89 3.37
C ALA A 427 6.91 8.48 2.40
N PHE A 428 7.05 8.25 1.09
CA PHE A 428 6.00 8.56 0.13
C PHE A 428 4.87 7.53 0.18
N ALA A 429 3.64 8.01 0.01
CA ALA A 429 2.51 7.17 -0.29
C ALA A 429 2.67 6.58 -1.71
N PRO A 430 2.38 5.29 -1.92
CA PRO A 430 2.34 4.72 -3.26
C PRO A 430 1.25 5.42 -4.11
N PRO A 431 1.46 5.54 -5.44
CA PRO A 431 0.68 6.39 -6.31
C PRO A 431 -0.73 5.86 -6.65
N ALA A 432 -0.98 4.57 -6.41
CA ALA A 432 -2.28 3.97 -6.59
C ALA A 432 -2.65 3.17 -5.34
N GLN A 433 -3.76 3.55 -4.74
CA GLN A 433 -4.65 2.62 -4.07
C GLN A 433 -5.92 2.64 -4.88
N LEU A 434 -6.51 1.47 -5.12
CA LEU A 434 -7.86 1.34 -5.66
C LEU A 434 -8.74 2.34 -4.92
N SER A 435 -9.04 3.44 -5.59
CA SER A 435 -10.01 4.40 -5.09
C SER A 435 -11.28 3.60 -4.82
N ALA A 436 -11.98 3.88 -3.71
CA ALA A 436 -13.33 3.36 -3.52
C ALA A 436 -14.32 3.84 -4.63
N ALA A 437 -13.83 4.62 -5.61
CA ALA A 437 -14.50 4.94 -6.85
C ALA A 437 -14.94 3.66 -7.59
N ALA A 438 -16.19 3.65 -8.02
CA ALA A 438 -16.75 2.58 -8.84
C ALA A 438 -16.14 2.53 -10.25
N PHE A 439 -15.49 3.59 -10.70
CA PHE A 439 -14.75 3.63 -11.95
C PHE A 439 -13.49 4.47 -11.80
N ASP A 440 -12.37 3.94 -12.28
CA ASP A 440 -11.05 4.56 -12.27
C ASP A 440 -10.32 4.14 -13.55
N GLN A 441 -10.07 5.09 -14.46
CA GLN A 441 -9.31 4.85 -15.67
C GLN A 441 -8.41 6.03 -16.01
N THR A 442 -7.18 5.71 -16.42
CA THR A 442 -6.25 6.70 -16.97
C THR A 442 -6.09 6.51 -18.49
N GLN A 443 -6.08 7.63 -19.21
CA GLN A 443 -5.79 7.70 -20.64
C GLN A 443 -4.75 8.77 -20.94
N HIS A 444 -3.92 8.52 -21.94
CA HIS A 444 -2.91 9.47 -22.41
C HIS A 444 -3.30 10.00 -23.78
N VAL A 445 -3.44 11.32 -23.91
CA VAL A 445 -3.84 11.97 -25.16
C VAL A 445 -3.13 13.31 -25.29
N SER A 446 -2.54 13.57 -26.46
CA SER A 446 -1.89 14.86 -26.79
C SER A 446 -0.86 15.34 -25.75
N GLY A 447 -0.13 14.40 -25.12
CA GLY A 447 0.87 14.69 -24.10
C GLY A 447 0.32 15.02 -22.70
N LEU A 448 -0.99 14.84 -22.49
CA LEU A 448 -1.66 14.92 -21.20
C LEU A 448 -1.99 13.52 -20.68
N ARG A 449 -1.81 13.31 -19.37
CA ARG A 449 -2.37 12.19 -18.63
C ARG A 449 -3.71 12.62 -18.05
N LEU A 450 -4.77 11.95 -18.49
CA LEU A 450 -6.16 12.18 -18.11
C LEU A 450 -6.66 10.98 -17.30
N GLU A 451 -6.83 11.14 -16.00
CA GLU A 451 -7.34 10.10 -15.09
C GLU A 451 -8.78 10.46 -14.68
N MET A 452 -9.73 9.61 -15.05
CA MET A 452 -11.15 9.74 -14.73
C MET A 452 -11.52 8.83 -13.57
N LEU A 453 -12.02 9.45 -12.49
CA LEU A 453 -12.51 8.79 -11.30
C LEU A 453 -14.00 9.10 -11.14
N ILE A 454 -14.82 8.08 -10.93
CA ILE A 454 -16.25 8.20 -10.67
C ILE A 454 -16.57 7.55 -9.34
N ALA A 455 -16.97 8.38 -8.37
CA ALA A 455 -17.11 7.96 -6.99
C ALA A 455 -18.11 6.81 -6.80
N THR A 456 -19.23 6.84 -7.52
CA THR A 456 -20.28 5.82 -7.46
C THR A 456 -20.69 5.40 -8.86
N GLY A 457 -20.94 4.10 -9.05
CA GLY A 457 -21.43 3.55 -10.31
C GLY A 457 -22.95 3.52 -10.34
N GLN A 458 -23.65 4.30 -9.53
CA GLN A 458 -25.10 4.21 -9.37
C GLN A 458 -25.82 5.24 -10.24
N PRO A 459 -27.05 4.96 -10.70
CA PRO A 459 -27.82 5.96 -11.43
C PRO A 459 -28.18 7.13 -10.51
N GLY A 460 -28.18 8.33 -11.09
CA GLY A 460 -28.47 9.56 -10.37
C GLY A 460 -27.25 10.47 -10.22
N ARG A 461 -27.23 11.29 -9.16
CA ARG A 461 -26.16 12.28 -8.99
C ARG A 461 -24.85 11.58 -8.62
N ASN A 462 -23.84 11.78 -9.47
CA ASN A 462 -22.49 11.26 -9.32
C ASN A 462 -21.48 12.41 -9.33
N ARG A 463 -20.31 12.11 -8.76
CA ARG A 463 -19.12 12.97 -8.85
C ARG A 463 -18.18 12.40 -9.88
N PHE A 464 -17.84 13.21 -10.89
CA PHE A 464 -16.86 12.91 -11.92
C PHE A 464 -15.63 13.77 -11.66
N VAL A 465 -14.48 13.12 -11.53
CA VAL A 465 -13.20 13.77 -11.27
C VAL A 465 -12.27 13.43 -12.41
N LEU A 466 -11.78 14.44 -13.10
CA LEU A 466 -10.75 14.31 -14.12
C LEU A 466 -9.45 14.94 -13.60
N ARG A 467 -8.44 14.12 -13.35
CA ARG A 467 -7.07 14.58 -13.08
C ARG A 467 -6.33 14.71 -14.41
N VAL A 468 -5.72 15.87 -14.61
CA VAL A 468 -5.04 16.31 -15.82
C VAL A 468 -3.61 16.67 -15.43
N HIS A 469 -2.67 15.86 -15.89
CA HIS A 469 -1.25 16.07 -15.66
C HIS A 469 -0.49 16.20 -16.98
N GLN A 470 0.58 17.00 -16.96
CA GLN A 470 1.58 17.04 -18.02
C GLN A 470 2.91 16.59 -17.41
N GLY A 471 3.20 15.29 -17.50
CA GLY A 471 4.27 14.65 -16.71
C GLY A 471 3.94 14.67 -15.21
N LEU A 472 4.90 15.08 -14.38
CA LEU A 472 4.73 15.23 -12.91
C LEU A 472 3.92 16.47 -12.51
N ALA A 473 3.71 17.40 -13.45
CA ALA A 473 3.11 18.68 -13.15
C ALA A 473 1.60 18.62 -13.38
N PRO A 474 0.78 18.99 -12.40
CA PRO A 474 -0.65 19.17 -12.62
C PRO A 474 -0.90 20.31 -13.63
N VAL A 475 -1.85 20.12 -14.54
CA VAL A 475 -2.25 21.15 -15.51
C VAL A 475 -3.31 22.04 -14.89
N THR A 476 -2.90 23.23 -14.48
CA THR A 476 -3.80 24.19 -13.82
C THR A 476 -4.29 25.26 -14.77
N GLY A 477 -5.45 25.86 -14.43
CA GLY A 477 -6.01 26.99 -15.14
C GLY A 477 -6.43 26.68 -16.58
N ALA A 478 -6.88 25.45 -16.86
CA ALA A 478 -7.49 25.15 -18.16
C ALA A 478 -8.67 26.11 -18.40
N GLU A 479 -8.78 26.64 -19.62
CA GLU A 479 -9.85 27.59 -19.98
C GLU A 479 -11.23 26.96 -19.84
N LYS A 480 -11.34 25.66 -20.13
CA LYS A 480 -12.55 24.87 -19.92
C LYS A 480 -12.21 23.39 -19.79
N VAL A 481 -12.78 22.73 -18.79
CA VAL A 481 -12.89 21.26 -18.76
C VAL A 481 -14.37 20.90 -18.77
N ALA A 482 -14.76 20.00 -19.65
CA ALA A 482 -16.15 19.56 -19.75
C ALA A 482 -16.25 18.06 -20.04
N PHE A 483 -17.34 17.47 -19.57
CA PHE A 483 -17.69 16.08 -19.72
C PHE A 483 -18.99 15.99 -20.51
N ARG A 484 -18.97 15.33 -21.65
CA ARG A 484 -20.17 15.04 -22.44
C ARG A 484 -20.55 13.59 -22.28
N PHE A 485 -21.82 13.37 -21.96
CA PHE A 485 -22.36 12.08 -21.64
C PHE A 485 -23.31 11.64 -22.74
N THR A 486 -23.07 10.42 -23.22
CA THR A 486 -23.99 9.70 -24.09
C THR A 486 -24.16 8.30 -23.54
N MET A 487 -25.38 7.77 -23.58
CA MET A 487 -25.61 6.38 -23.25
C MET A 487 -25.35 5.53 -24.49
N VAL A 488 -24.67 4.40 -24.32
CA VAL A 488 -24.35 3.52 -25.45
C VAL A 488 -25.62 2.88 -26.00
N GLU A 489 -26.58 2.59 -25.13
CA GLU A 489 -27.66 1.67 -25.48
C GLU A 489 -28.96 2.35 -25.86
N HIS A 490 -29.25 3.53 -25.31
CA HIS A 490 -30.46 4.31 -25.64
C HIS A 490 -30.09 5.75 -25.95
N ASP A 491 -30.79 6.35 -26.92
CA ASP A 491 -30.65 7.78 -27.20
C ASP A 491 -31.31 8.59 -26.08
N MET A 492 -30.50 8.96 -25.09
CA MET A 492 -30.88 9.81 -23.96
C MET A 492 -30.59 11.29 -24.22
N GLY A 493 -30.18 11.63 -25.45
CA GLY A 493 -29.56 12.91 -25.77
C GLY A 493 -28.15 13.06 -25.17
N GLU A 494 -27.46 14.11 -25.60
CA GLU A 494 -26.16 14.49 -25.05
C GLU A 494 -26.36 15.44 -23.86
N GLN A 495 -25.71 15.13 -22.74
CA GLN A 495 -25.65 16.03 -21.59
C GLN A 495 -24.23 16.50 -21.37
N GLU A 496 -24.02 17.79 -21.15
CA GLU A 496 -22.70 18.37 -20.85
C GLU A 496 -22.66 18.83 -19.39
N LEU A 497 -21.61 18.41 -18.68
CA LEU A 497 -21.22 19.00 -17.40
C LEU A 497 -19.91 19.75 -17.59
N VAL A 498 -19.85 20.99 -17.12
CA VAL A 498 -18.59 21.74 -17.05
C VAL A 498 -17.94 21.44 -15.70
N ALA A 499 -16.70 20.99 -15.75
CA ALA A 499 -15.91 20.68 -14.57
C ALA A 499 -15.14 21.93 -14.11
N ALA A 500 -15.17 22.17 -12.80
CA ALA A 500 -14.39 23.22 -12.17
C ALA A 500 -13.08 22.63 -11.64
N GLU A 501 -11.97 23.34 -11.80
CA GLU A 501 -10.73 22.96 -11.15
C GLU A 501 -10.90 23.07 -9.62
N ARG A 502 -10.61 21.97 -8.91
CA ARG A 502 -10.79 21.81 -7.45
C ARG A 502 -9.47 21.55 -6.73
N ALA A 503 -8.46 21.08 -7.43
CA ALA A 503 -7.08 21.06 -6.95
C ALA A 503 -6.19 21.29 -8.17
N PRO A 504 -4.91 21.62 -8.00
CA PRO A 504 -4.01 21.72 -9.14
C PRO A 504 -4.13 20.49 -10.04
N GLY A 505 -4.64 20.68 -11.26
CA GLY A 505 -4.81 19.60 -12.23
C GLY A 505 -6.01 18.68 -11.98
N GLU A 506 -6.80 18.86 -10.93
CA GLU A 506 -7.99 18.06 -10.67
C GLU A 506 -9.26 18.87 -10.99
N TYR A 507 -10.05 18.38 -11.95
CA TYR A 507 -11.27 19.02 -12.42
C TYR A 507 -12.48 18.18 -12.06
N VAL A 508 -13.43 18.76 -11.34
CA VAL A 508 -14.56 18.05 -10.76
C VAL A 508 -15.87 18.59 -11.30
N ALA A 509 -16.77 17.68 -11.67
CA ALA A 509 -18.16 17.98 -11.97
C ALA A 509 -19.09 17.06 -11.19
N ASP A 510 -20.08 17.64 -10.54
CA ASP A 510 -21.16 16.92 -9.87
C ASP A 510 -22.44 17.07 -10.69
N GLY A 511 -23.10 15.94 -11.00
CA GLY A 511 -24.35 15.98 -11.76
C GLY A 511 -24.97 14.61 -11.92
N SER A 512 -26.16 14.55 -12.50
CA SER A 512 -26.87 13.30 -12.77
C SER A 512 -27.04 12.98 -14.26
N PRO A 513 -25.98 13.08 -15.09
CA PRO A 513 -26.09 12.81 -16.52
C PRO A 513 -26.30 11.32 -16.79
N ALA A 514 -25.70 10.46 -15.96
CA ALA A 514 -25.92 9.02 -15.98
C ALA A 514 -27.09 8.62 -15.07
N SER A 515 -28.30 9.02 -15.45
CA SER A 515 -29.52 8.84 -14.65
C SER A 515 -30.17 7.45 -14.81
N MET A 516 -29.63 6.61 -15.70
CA MET A 516 -30.18 5.30 -16.04
C MET A 516 -29.10 4.22 -15.95
N PHE A 517 -29.51 3.01 -15.55
CA PHE A 517 -28.66 1.81 -15.55
C PHE A 517 -28.20 1.47 -16.98
N GLY A 518 -26.94 1.06 -17.14
CA GLY A 518 -26.35 0.74 -18.44
C GLY A 518 -24.94 1.31 -18.59
N THR A 519 -24.49 1.45 -19.83
CA THR A 519 -23.12 1.83 -20.17
C THR A 519 -23.08 3.26 -20.70
N TRP A 520 -22.25 4.09 -20.07
CA TRP A 520 -22.15 5.49 -20.40
C TRP A 520 -20.79 5.82 -21.00
N ARG A 521 -20.78 6.60 -22.07
CA ARG A 521 -19.58 7.25 -22.62
C ARG A 521 -19.49 8.66 -22.08
N LEU A 522 -18.37 8.95 -21.43
CA LEU A 522 -17.97 10.28 -20.97
C LEU A 522 -16.85 10.76 -21.89
N GLN A 523 -17.14 11.70 -22.77
CA GLN A 523 -16.11 12.43 -23.50
C GLN A 523 -15.59 13.56 -22.62
N ALA A 524 -14.36 13.42 -22.13
CA ALA A 524 -13.65 14.46 -21.41
C ALA A 524 -12.99 15.40 -22.42
N ILE A 525 -13.25 16.70 -22.30
CA ILE A 525 -12.71 17.76 -23.14
C ILE A 525 -11.94 18.71 -22.25
N VAL A 526 -10.66 18.95 -22.56
CA VAL A 526 -9.76 19.83 -21.84
C VAL A 526 -9.25 20.89 -22.81
N ARG A 527 -9.64 22.14 -22.58
CA ARG A 527 -9.19 23.31 -23.35
C ARG A 527 -8.13 24.06 -22.56
N ILE A 528 -6.95 24.20 -23.14
CA ILE A 528 -5.80 24.89 -22.54
C ILE A 528 -5.45 26.07 -23.43
N ALA A 529 -5.20 27.23 -22.81
CA ALA A 529 -4.84 28.44 -23.53
C ALA A 529 -3.66 28.22 -24.48
N GLY A 530 -3.82 28.60 -25.74
CA GLY A 530 -2.78 28.48 -26.76
C GLY A 530 -2.50 27.07 -27.27
N ARG A 531 -3.39 26.09 -27.00
CA ARG A 531 -3.34 24.73 -27.56
C ARG A 531 -4.69 24.35 -28.19
N GLU A 532 -4.67 23.33 -29.06
CA GLU A 532 -5.90 22.70 -29.53
C GLU A 532 -6.61 21.97 -28.39
N ASP A 533 -7.94 21.89 -28.46
CA ASP A 533 -8.76 21.16 -27.50
C ASP A 533 -8.36 19.68 -27.48
N VAL A 534 -8.00 19.19 -26.31
CA VAL A 534 -7.70 17.78 -26.10
C VAL A 534 -8.97 17.09 -25.65
N SER A 535 -9.36 15.99 -26.30
CA SER A 535 -10.49 15.20 -25.83
C SER A 535 -10.24 13.70 -25.88
N THR A 536 -10.84 12.97 -24.95
CA THR A 536 -10.84 11.50 -24.95
C THR A 536 -12.14 10.95 -24.37
N ILE A 537 -12.43 9.67 -24.63
CA ILE A 537 -13.67 9.02 -24.20
C ILE A 537 -13.36 7.95 -23.16
N PHE A 538 -14.03 8.06 -22.01
CA PHE A 538 -14.09 7.02 -20.98
C PHE A 538 -15.43 6.29 -21.08
N THR A 539 -15.42 4.97 -20.96
CA THR A 539 -16.63 4.15 -21.00
C THR A 539 -16.80 3.44 -19.66
N PHE A 540 -17.89 3.71 -18.95
CA PHE A 540 -18.10 3.20 -17.60
C PHE A 540 -19.51 2.59 -17.40
N PRO A 541 -19.61 1.52 -16.59
CA PRO A 541 -20.89 0.90 -16.25
C PRO A 541 -21.60 1.63 -15.11
N VAL A 542 -22.93 1.67 -15.16
CA VAL A 542 -23.80 2.18 -14.11
C VAL A 542 -24.76 1.07 -13.64
N GLY A 543 -24.61 0.63 -12.39
CA GLY A 543 -25.31 -0.46 -11.69
C GLY A 543 -25.33 -0.27 -10.16
N ALA A 544 -26.13 -1.05 -9.42
CA ALA A 544 -26.09 -0.97 -7.95
C ALA A 544 -24.88 -1.73 -7.36
N ALA A 545 -24.39 -1.25 -6.21
CA ALA A 545 -23.29 -1.91 -5.48
C ALA A 545 -23.77 -3.22 -4.84
N ALA A 546 -22.90 -4.24 -4.82
CA ALA A 546 -23.16 -5.52 -4.18
C ALA A 546 -23.17 -5.41 -2.64
N ALA A 547 -24.16 -4.75 -2.05
CA ALA A 547 -24.41 -4.75 -0.61
C ALA A 547 -25.86 -4.37 -0.24
N GLY A 548 -26.70 -5.39 -0.03
CA GLY A 548 -27.64 -5.44 1.09
C GLY A 548 -28.85 -4.50 1.16
N THR A 549 -29.15 -3.66 0.16
CA THR A 549 -30.35 -2.80 0.20
C THR A 549 -31.11 -2.77 -1.13
N GLY A 550 -32.17 -3.57 -1.22
CA GLY A 550 -33.38 -3.35 -2.04
C GLY A 550 -33.28 -3.20 -3.57
N SER A 551 -32.08 -3.12 -4.15
CA SER A 551 -31.90 -3.01 -5.61
C SER A 551 -31.43 -4.34 -6.18
N ASN A 552 -32.22 -4.88 -7.12
CA ASN A 552 -31.90 -6.11 -7.85
C ASN A 552 -30.96 -5.86 -9.05
N SER A 553 -30.23 -4.73 -9.10
CA SER A 553 -29.16 -4.53 -10.10
C SER A 553 -27.79 -4.76 -9.46
N GLN A 554 -26.91 -5.54 -10.08
CA GLN A 554 -25.55 -5.81 -9.58
C GLN A 554 -24.55 -5.80 -10.72
N VAL A 555 -23.36 -5.26 -10.44
CA VAL A 555 -22.19 -5.38 -11.34
C VAL A 555 -21.35 -6.57 -10.88
N LEU A 556 -21.09 -7.51 -11.78
CA LEU A 556 -20.31 -8.72 -11.55
C LEU A 556 -19.04 -8.73 -12.40
N THR A 557 -17.93 -9.15 -11.83
CA THR A 557 -16.72 -9.45 -12.60
C THR A 557 -16.74 -10.93 -12.99
N ILE A 558 -16.79 -11.21 -14.30
CA ILE A 558 -16.84 -12.58 -14.86
C ILE A 558 -15.60 -12.78 -15.73
N GLY A 559 -14.51 -13.25 -15.12
CA GLY A 559 -13.23 -13.42 -15.81
C GLY A 559 -12.66 -12.08 -16.29
N THR A 560 -12.58 -11.89 -17.61
CA THR A 560 -12.13 -10.61 -18.22
C THR A 560 -13.30 -9.67 -18.54
N TYR A 561 -14.53 -10.10 -18.27
CA TYR A 561 -15.74 -9.35 -18.56
C TYR A 561 -16.31 -8.69 -17.31
N THR A 562 -17.01 -7.59 -17.49
CA THR A 562 -17.91 -7.02 -16.50
C THR A 562 -19.35 -7.29 -16.97
N ALA A 563 -20.17 -7.85 -16.09
CA ALA A 563 -21.57 -8.13 -16.37
C ALA A 563 -22.45 -7.25 -15.47
N ILE A 564 -23.30 -6.41 -16.05
CA ILE A 564 -24.33 -5.67 -15.32
C ILE A 564 -25.61 -6.48 -15.38
N VAL A 565 -26.07 -6.95 -14.23
CA VAL A 565 -27.22 -7.85 -14.10
C VAL A 565 -28.36 -7.11 -13.42
N PHE A 566 -29.57 -7.18 -13.96
CA PHE A 566 -30.78 -6.60 -13.36
C PHE A 566 -32.05 -7.34 -13.77
N THR A 567 -33.17 -7.10 -13.08
CA THR A 567 -34.46 -7.74 -13.39
C THR A 567 -35.55 -6.75 -13.76
N ASP A 568 -36.53 -7.22 -14.55
CA ASP A 568 -37.81 -6.57 -14.79
C ASP A 568 -38.97 -7.56 -14.50
N PRO A 569 -39.89 -7.28 -13.56
CA PRO A 569 -39.92 -6.10 -12.70
C PRO A 569 -38.70 -6.04 -11.78
N ALA A 570 -38.30 -4.81 -11.41
CA ALA A 570 -37.18 -4.57 -10.50
C ALA A 570 -37.38 -5.23 -9.12
N THR A 571 -38.62 -5.51 -8.74
CA THR A 571 -39.00 -6.30 -7.55
C THR A 571 -39.79 -7.54 -7.98
N PRO A 572 -39.12 -8.67 -8.24
CA PRO A 572 -39.79 -9.92 -8.58
C PRO A 572 -40.77 -10.38 -7.51
N GLN A 573 -41.98 -10.72 -7.95
CA GLN A 573 -43.02 -11.31 -7.12
C GLN A 573 -43.09 -12.81 -7.38
N ALA A 574 -43.29 -13.60 -6.33
CA ALA A 574 -43.42 -15.04 -6.45
C ALA A 574 -44.56 -15.42 -7.41
N GLY A 575 -44.29 -16.35 -8.33
CA GLY A 575 -45.27 -16.81 -9.32
C GLY A 575 -45.51 -15.88 -10.51
N ALA A 576 -44.87 -14.70 -10.57
CA ALA A 576 -44.94 -13.79 -11.72
C ALA A 576 -43.75 -13.97 -12.67
N PRO A 577 -43.90 -13.69 -13.98
CA PRO A 577 -42.79 -13.66 -14.92
C PRO A 577 -41.75 -12.62 -14.52
N VAL A 578 -40.47 -12.96 -14.72
CA VAL A 578 -39.32 -12.10 -14.46
C VAL A 578 -38.37 -12.20 -15.64
N ASN A 579 -37.99 -11.06 -16.19
CA ASN A 579 -36.90 -11.00 -17.15
C ASN A 579 -35.62 -10.62 -16.42
N LEU A 580 -34.60 -11.47 -16.53
CA LEU A 580 -33.25 -11.14 -16.08
C LEU A 580 -32.48 -10.62 -17.29
N PHE A 581 -31.91 -9.44 -17.17
CA PHE A 581 -31.08 -8.83 -18.18
C PHE A 581 -29.62 -8.88 -17.75
N VAL A 582 -28.75 -9.20 -18.70
CA VAL A 582 -27.30 -9.17 -18.52
C VAL A 582 -26.68 -8.34 -19.64
N VAL A 583 -25.99 -7.27 -19.27
CA VAL A 583 -25.16 -6.48 -20.17
C VAL A 583 -23.72 -6.94 -20.00
N LEU A 584 -23.14 -7.53 -21.04
CA LEU A 584 -21.77 -8.02 -21.03
C LEU A 584 -20.86 -6.98 -21.70
N ILE A 585 -19.88 -6.47 -20.95
CA ILE A 585 -18.86 -5.55 -21.46
C ILE A 585 -17.46 -6.11 -21.19
N ASP A 586 -16.51 -5.69 -22.00
CA ASP A 586 -15.09 -6.01 -21.82
C ASP A 586 -14.56 -5.22 -20.61
N GLY A 587 -13.99 -5.92 -19.63
CA GLY A 587 -13.58 -5.31 -18.35
C GLY A 587 -12.40 -4.33 -18.46
N ARG A 588 -11.72 -4.26 -19.61
CA ARG A 588 -10.64 -3.29 -19.85
C ARG A 588 -11.10 -2.08 -20.66
N THR A 589 -11.91 -2.32 -21.68
CA THR A 589 -12.30 -1.29 -22.64
C THR A 589 -13.69 -0.69 -22.37
N GLY A 590 -14.53 -1.36 -21.58
CA GLY A 590 -15.91 -0.97 -21.33
C GLY A 590 -16.84 -1.14 -22.54
N ASN A 591 -16.35 -1.67 -23.66
CA ASN A 591 -17.15 -1.86 -24.87
C ASN A 591 -18.08 -3.08 -24.72
N PRO A 592 -19.28 -3.03 -25.31
CA PRO A 592 -20.18 -4.19 -25.35
C PRO A 592 -19.54 -5.41 -26.04
N VAL A 593 -19.74 -6.59 -25.45
CA VAL A 593 -19.25 -7.87 -25.97
C VAL A 593 -20.41 -8.64 -26.58
N THR A 594 -20.47 -8.65 -27.90
CA THR A 594 -21.52 -9.31 -28.68
C THR A 594 -21.17 -10.75 -29.06
N GLY A 595 -22.17 -11.60 -29.30
CA GLY A 595 -22.00 -12.94 -29.89
C GLY A 595 -21.45 -14.01 -28.94
N LYS A 596 -21.49 -13.78 -27.63
CA LYS A 596 -21.13 -14.80 -26.62
C LYS A 596 -22.36 -15.63 -26.25
N SER A 597 -22.18 -16.89 -25.87
CA SER A 597 -23.25 -17.67 -25.26
C SER A 597 -23.27 -17.41 -23.76
N LEU A 598 -24.41 -17.00 -23.21
CA LEU A 598 -24.58 -16.91 -21.76
C LEU A 598 -25.56 -17.98 -21.27
N HIS A 599 -25.19 -18.65 -20.18
CA HIS A 599 -26.02 -19.66 -19.52
C HIS A 599 -26.22 -19.28 -18.05
N ALA A 600 -27.47 -19.23 -17.61
CA ALA A 600 -27.84 -18.98 -16.22
C ALA A 600 -28.28 -20.29 -15.55
N THR A 601 -27.69 -20.59 -14.40
CA THR A 601 -28.08 -21.72 -13.52
C THR A 601 -28.56 -21.20 -12.18
N PHE A 602 -29.59 -21.83 -11.63
CA PHE A 602 -30.34 -21.31 -10.50
C PHE A 602 -30.21 -22.24 -9.29
N SER A 603 -29.91 -21.66 -8.14
CA SER A 603 -29.94 -22.33 -6.84
C SER A 603 -30.80 -21.53 -5.89
N GLY A 604 -31.83 -22.14 -5.30
CA GLY A 604 -32.80 -21.42 -4.49
C GLY A 604 -33.82 -22.32 -3.82
N PRO A 605 -34.95 -21.75 -3.36
CA PRO A 605 -36.00 -22.47 -2.63
C PRO A 605 -36.63 -23.64 -3.41
N ALA A 606 -36.58 -23.61 -4.73
CA ALA A 606 -37.08 -24.66 -5.60
C ALA A 606 -36.14 -24.91 -6.79
N GLN A 607 -36.41 -26.00 -7.52
CA GLN A 607 -35.64 -26.35 -8.71
C GLN A 607 -36.09 -25.51 -9.90
N GLN A 608 -35.17 -24.72 -10.46
CA GLN A 608 -35.35 -23.97 -11.69
C GLN A 608 -34.37 -24.49 -12.73
N ALA A 609 -34.86 -24.86 -13.91
CA ALA A 609 -34.01 -25.35 -15.00
C ALA A 609 -33.06 -24.24 -15.49
N PRO A 610 -31.85 -24.57 -15.97
CA PRO A 610 -30.97 -23.60 -16.60
C PRO A 610 -31.66 -22.89 -17.76
N ILE A 611 -31.34 -21.61 -17.95
CA ILE A 611 -31.90 -20.76 -19.00
C ILE A 611 -30.76 -20.14 -19.79
N ASP A 612 -30.92 -20.12 -21.10
CA ASP A 612 -29.96 -19.54 -22.03
C ASP A 612 -30.32 -18.09 -22.29
N GLY A 613 -29.32 -17.22 -22.22
CA GLY A 613 -29.49 -15.80 -22.51
C GLY A 613 -29.60 -15.60 -24.01
N LYS A 614 -30.65 -14.91 -24.45
CA LYS A 614 -30.82 -14.52 -25.85
C LYS A 614 -30.29 -13.10 -26.05
N GLU A 615 -29.30 -12.94 -26.91
CA GLU A 615 -28.83 -11.61 -27.29
C GLU A 615 -29.87 -10.89 -28.15
N ASP A 616 -30.21 -9.64 -27.82
CA ASP A 616 -31.03 -8.78 -28.68
C ASP A 616 -30.33 -7.45 -28.97
N PRO A 617 -29.40 -7.44 -29.93
CA PRO A 617 -28.67 -6.23 -30.30
C PRO A 617 -29.55 -5.18 -30.97
N THR A 618 -30.72 -5.57 -31.47
CA THR A 618 -31.61 -4.69 -32.23
C THR A 618 -32.53 -3.86 -31.36
N THR A 619 -33.05 -4.43 -30.28
CA THR A 619 -34.00 -3.75 -29.38
C THR A 619 -33.37 -3.35 -28.06
N LEU A 620 -32.47 -4.19 -27.51
CA LEU A 620 -31.83 -3.91 -26.22
C LEU A 620 -30.51 -3.18 -26.41
N GLY A 621 -29.81 -3.41 -27.51
CA GLY A 621 -28.48 -2.89 -27.82
C GLY A 621 -27.40 -3.99 -27.75
N PRO A 622 -26.21 -3.76 -28.31
CA PRO A 622 -25.17 -4.78 -28.44
C PRO A 622 -24.71 -5.31 -27.08
N GLY A 623 -24.41 -6.62 -26.99
CA GLY A 623 -23.86 -7.26 -25.79
C GLY A 623 -24.89 -7.48 -24.67
N ARG A 624 -26.19 -7.38 -24.98
CA ARG A 624 -27.27 -7.54 -24.00
C ARG A 624 -28.06 -8.81 -24.22
N TYR A 625 -28.21 -9.55 -23.13
CA TYR A 625 -28.85 -10.85 -23.08
C TYR A 625 -30.08 -10.77 -22.18
N GLU A 626 -31.19 -11.29 -22.68
CA GLU A 626 -32.42 -11.49 -21.92
C GLU A 626 -32.57 -12.96 -21.56
N PHE A 627 -32.91 -13.23 -20.29
CA PHE A 627 -33.31 -14.52 -19.79
C PHE A 627 -34.77 -14.41 -19.33
N ALA A 628 -35.68 -14.99 -20.10
CA ALA A 628 -37.09 -15.01 -19.75
C ALA A 628 -37.36 -16.11 -18.72
N ILE A 629 -37.70 -15.71 -17.49
CA ILE A 629 -38.00 -16.63 -16.38
C ILE A 629 -39.51 -16.62 -16.15
N ALA A 630 -40.17 -17.77 -16.34
CA ALA A 630 -41.62 -17.84 -16.27
C ALA A 630 -42.19 -17.55 -14.87
N ALA A 631 -41.52 -18.03 -13.82
CA ALA A 631 -41.85 -17.78 -12.43
C ALA A 631 -40.67 -18.20 -11.53
N LEU A 632 -40.56 -17.58 -10.36
CA LEU A 632 -39.69 -18.01 -9.26
C LEU A 632 -40.50 -18.10 -7.97
N ASP A 633 -40.10 -19.00 -7.07
CA ASP A 633 -40.67 -19.09 -5.73
C ASP A 633 -40.10 -18.01 -4.80
N ALA A 634 -40.89 -17.61 -3.80
CA ALA A 634 -40.48 -16.62 -2.81
C ALA A 634 -39.23 -17.07 -2.04
N GLY A 635 -38.26 -16.16 -1.90
CA GLY A 635 -37.02 -16.38 -1.17
C GLY A 635 -35.78 -15.97 -1.95
N LYS A 636 -34.62 -16.34 -1.41
CA LYS A 636 -33.31 -15.96 -1.94
C LYS A 636 -32.82 -16.95 -2.99
N TRP A 637 -32.52 -16.43 -4.17
CA TRP A 637 -31.95 -17.15 -5.29
C TRP A 637 -30.50 -16.73 -5.54
N GLN A 638 -29.67 -17.71 -5.88
CA GLN A 638 -28.33 -17.54 -6.40
C GLN A 638 -28.33 -17.96 -7.87
N ILE A 639 -28.10 -17.00 -8.75
CA ILE A 639 -28.10 -17.20 -10.20
C ILE A 639 -26.65 -17.14 -10.66
N THR A 640 -26.11 -18.25 -11.14
CA THR A 640 -24.75 -18.30 -11.69
C THR A 640 -24.83 -18.11 -13.20
N ILE A 641 -24.21 -17.03 -13.69
CA ILE A 641 -24.16 -16.65 -15.10
C ILE A 641 -22.78 -17.06 -15.64
N ALA A 642 -22.77 -18.00 -16.58
CA ALA A 642 -21.57 -18.43 -17.29
C ALA A 642 -21.49 -17.76 -18.66
N VAL A 643 -20.31 -17.25 -19.02
CA VAL A 643 -20.00 -16.70 -20.35
C VAL A 643 -19.20 -17.78 -21.11
N GLY A 644 -19.90 -18.53 -21.96
CA GLY A 644 -19.35 -19.72 -22.60
C GLY A 644 -18.75 -20.70 -21.60
N ASN A 645 -17.57 -21.24 -21.92
CA ASN A 645 -16.77 -22.07 -21.01
C ASN A 645 -15.61 -21.27 -20.38
N GLU A 646 -15.65 -19.95 -20.43
CA GLU A 646 -14.50 -19.09 -20.09
C GLU A 646 -14.49 -18.69 -18.61
N ALA A 647 -15.62 -18.21 -18.11
CA ALA A 647 -15.77 -17.73 -16.74
C ALA A 647 -17.24 -17.71 -16.30
N GLN A 648 -17.46 -17.63 -14.99
CA GLN A 648 -18.79 -17.52 -14.39
C GLN A 648 -18.80 -16.54 -13.22
N GLY A 649 -19.94 -15.88 -12.99
CA GLY A 649 -20.19 -15.03 -11.83
C GLY A 649 -21.54 -15.33 -11.19
N THR A 650 -21.71 -14.98 -9.93
CA THR A 650 -22.94 -15.28 -9.17
C THR A 650 -23.67 -14.00 -8.80
N TYR A 651 -24.96 -13.95 -9.14
CA TYR A 651 -25.91 -12.89 -8.87
C TYR A 651 -26.88 -13.33 -7.77
N SER A 652 -27.06 -12.50 -6.75
CA SER A 652 -28.03 -12.76 -5.67
C SER A 652 -29.34 -12.01 -5.93
N LEU A 653 -30.46 -12.73 -5.96
CA LEU A 653 -31.81 -12.18 -6.15
C LEU A 653 -32.73 -12.53 -4.98
N ASP A 654 -33.51 -11.56 -4.50
CA ASP A 654 -34.57 -11.81 -3.50
C ASP A 654 -35.95 -11.67 -4.17
N VAL A 655 -36.78 -12.71 -4.05
CA VAL A 655 -38.13 -12.76 -4.64
C VAL A 655 -39.15 -12.60 -3.52
N SER A 656 -39.94 -11.52 -3.57
CA SER A 656 -40.94 -11.24 -2.55
C SER A 656 -42.17 -12.12 -2.68
N ARG A 657 -42.89 -12.29 -1.56
CA ARG A 657 -44.17 -13.01 -1.51
C ARG A 657 -45.33 -12.19 -2.03
#